data_AF-A0AA42Z6P3-F1
#
_entry.id   AF-A0AA42Z6P3-F1
#
_cell.length_a   1.000
_cell.length_b   1.000
_cell.length_c   1.000
_cell.angle_alpha   90.00
_cell.angle_beta   90.00
_cell.angle_gamma   90.00
#
_symmetry.space_group_name_H-M   'P 1'
#
loop_
_entity.id
_entity.type
_entity.pdbx_description
1 polymer ?
#
loop_
_entity_poly.entity_id
_entity_poly.type
_entity_poly.pdbx_seq_one_letter_code
_entity_poly.pdbx_strand_id
1 'polypeptide(L)'
;DCDTSIPLDEIDNDSDLYVECSGWNDTQGDQAAILGGADCDDTDIVSYPGAAEQCDGNDNNCDASIPGDELDLDSDLYTECSGWNDTQGDQPSILGGADCDDSDSTSFPGATELCDGNDNNCDASVPLDEIDNDSDLYVECMAWNDTQGDQGAILGGADCDDGDSASFPGAAELCDGNDNNCDATIPLDEIDNDSDLYVECSGWNDTQGDQGAILGGGDCDDTDVVSYPGAAELCDGNDNNCDASVPLDEIDNDADLYVECSGWNDTQGDQGAILGGADCDDTDIVSYPGAAELCDGNDNNCDASVPLDEIDNDADLYVECSGWSDTQGDQGAILGGADCDDTDIVSYPGAAELCDGNDNNCDASVPLDEIDNDADLYVECSVWSDTQGDQGTILGGADCDDTDIASYPGAAELCDGNDNNCDTTVPADELDGDSDLYVSCSGWNDSQGDQPAILGGADCNNSDSSSYPGASEVCDGNDNNCDTIVPTDELDSDSDLYVACSTWADSQGDQPAILGGADCNNADGTSFPGATEVCDGNDNDCDTIVPANELDGDLDLFVACAIWSDTQGDQPSILGGADCDPADMISFPGALEICDGNDNSCSGTADDGDADSDTVLVCDDCDDGNFDVNALPSESQNLLFVDPTTMQWSAPAMLGGTSVNYDVLRTDAADDFVTLPVCVESDDGSDTQAVDANVPASGAVFFYLSRPLNACGDGSPGADSDAIERAAATCP
;
A
#
# COMPACT_ATOMS: atom_id res chain seq x y z
N ASP A 1 -55.62 140.02 117.86
CA ASP A 1 -54.94 140.73 116.76
C ASP A 1 -53.78 139.84 116.36
N CYS A 2 -53.77 139.40 115.10
CA CYS A 2 -53.02 138.27 114.57
C CYS A 2 -51.48 138.42 114.66
N ASP A 3 -50.78 137.32 114.89
CA ASP A 3 -49.39 137.08 114.43
C ASP A 3 -49.17 135.54 114.44
N THR A 4 -49.31 134.73 113.36
CA THR A 4 -48.69 134.64 112.00
C THR A 4 -47.26 134.09 111.88
N SER A 5 -46.79 133.28 112.83
CA SER A 5 -45.66 132.39 112.55
C SER A 5 -45.81 131.04 113.23
N ILE A 6 -46.52 130.11 112.58
CA ILE A 6 -46.20 128.68 112.69
C ILE A 6 -44.95 128.51 111.80
N PRO A 7 -43.82 128.00 112.32
CA PRO A 7 -42.64 127.81 111.49
C PRO A 7 -42.92 126.76 110.38
N LEU A 8 -42.22 126.88 109.24
CA LEU A 8 -42.53 126.13 108.01
C LEU A 8 -42.46 124.60 108.20
N ASP A 9 -41.66 124.14 109.17
CA ASP A 9 -41.47 122.74 109.58
C ASP A 9 -42.62 122.15 110.42
N GLU A 10 -43.72 122.89 110.58
CA GLU A 10 -44.96 122.44 111.24
C GLU A 10 -46.16 122.42 110.27
N ILE A 11 -45.92 122.54 108.97
CA ILE A 11 -46.96 122.49 107.91
C ILE A 11 -46.73 121.23 107.08
N ASP A 12 -47.72 120.35 107.05
CA ASP A 12 -47.84 119.23 106.12
C ASP A 12 -48.08 119.80 104.70
N ASN A 13 -47.02 119.84 103.87
CA ASN A 13 -47.05 120.51 102.56
C ASN A 13 -47.53 119.61 101.42
N ASP A 14 -47.40 118.29 101.55
CA ASP A 14 -47.81 117.30 100.55
C ASP A 14 -49.15 116.61 100.88
N SER A 15 -49.71 116.89 102.06
CA SER A 15 -50.97 116.37 102.59
C SER A 15 -50.96 114.88 102.96
N ASP A 16 -49.82 114.33 103.34
CA ASP A 16 -49.64 112.95 103.83
C ASP A 16 -50.00 112.77 105.33
N LEU A 17 -50.21 113.89 106.04
CA LEU A 17 -50.49 114.03 107.48
C LEU A 17 -49.27 113.95 108.43
N TYR A 18 -48.04 113.89 107.91
CA TYR A 18 -46.80 113.96 108.66
C TYR A 18 -46.10 115.31 108.47
N VAL A 19 -45.13 115.61 109.34
CA VAL A 19 -44.35 116.87 109.31
C VAL A 19 -42.93 116.62 109.80
N GLU A 20 -41.96 117.37 109.28
CA GLU A 20 -40.53 117.21 109.57
C GLU A 20 -40.16 117.34 111.07
N CYS A 21 -40.97 118.03 111.88
CA CYS A 21 -40.64 118.32 113.27
C CYS A 21 -40.82 117.12 114.22
N SER A 22 -39.69 116.53 114.63
CA SER A 22 -39.60 115.43 115.61
C SER A 22 -40.19 115.69 117.03
N GLY A 23 -40.60 116.93 117.36
CA GLY A 23 -40.99 117.36 118.70
C GLY A 23 -42.43 117.86 118.85
N TRP A 24 -43.33 117.52 117.93
CA TRP A 24 -44.68 118.10 117.84
C TRP A 24 -45.57 117.79 119.05
N ASN A 25 -46.21 118.81 119.63
CA ASN A 25 -47.18 118.68 120.73
C ASN A 25 -48.25 119.79 120.66
N ASP A 26 -49.42 119.45 120.09
CA ASP A 26 -50.58 120.34 119.99
C ASP A 26 -51.19 120.66 121.37
N THR A 27 -50.68 121.74 121.98
CA THR A 27 -51.15 122.22 123.29
C THR A 27 -52.28 123.25 123.18
N GLN A 28 -52.72 123.63 121.97
CA GLN A 28 -53.79 124.62 121.75
C GLN A 28 -55.05 124.03 121.08
N GLY A 29 -54.98 122.79 120.58
CA GLY A 29 -56.12 121.97 120.15
C GLY A 29 -56.74 122.36 118.82
N ASP A 30 -56.00 123.11 118.01
CA ASP A 30 -56.45 123.69 116.74
C ASP A 30 -56.13 122.83 115.51
N GLN A 31 -55.31 121.76 115.61
CA GLN A 31 -54.97 120.87 114.48
C GLN A 31 -54.85 119.39 114.88
N ALA A 32 -55.91 118.81 115.44
CA ALA A 32 -55.93 117.45 116.00
C ALA A 32 -55.72 116.26 115.02
N ALA A 33 -55.27 116.48 113.78
CA ALA A 33 -55.18 115.43 112.74
C ALA A 33 -53.79 115.24 112.08
N ILE A 34 -52.80 116.08 112.41
CA ILE A 34 -51.41 115.94 111.90
C ILE A 34 -50.60 115.12 112.93
N LEU A 35 -49.86 114.12 112.46
CA LEU A 35 -49.02 113.24 113.26
C LEU A 35 -47.56 113.71 113.20
N GLY A 36 -46.93 113.93 114.35
CA GLY A 36 -45.50 114.22 114.41
C GLY A 36 -44.64 112.96 114.23
N GLY A 37 -43.64 113.04 113.39
CA GLY A 37 -42.67 111.98 113.08
C GLY A 37 -41.91 112.44 111.84
N ALA A 38 -40.57 112.38 111.86
CA ALA A 38 -39.68 113.00 110.88
C ALA A 38 -39.92 112.48 109.45
N ASP A 39 -40.90 113.07 108.78
CA ASP A 39 -41.07 113.05 107.34
C ASP A 39 -39.74 113.49 106.68
N CYS A 40 -39.30 112.68 105.72
CA CYS A 40 -38.03 112.83 105.03
C CYS A 40 -38.18 113.59 103.70
N ASP A 41 -39.39 113.75 103.16
CA ASP A 41 -39.67 114.58 102.00
C ASP A 41 -41.09 115.17 102.05
N ASP A 42 -41.20 116.36 102.66
CA ASP A 42 -42.43 117.16 102.79
C ASP A 42 -42.96 117.72 101.44
N THR A 43 -42.48 117.18 100.31
CA THR A 43 -43.03 117.45 98.97
C THR A 43 -43.62 116.20 98.30
N ASP A 44 -43.47 115.03 98.91
CA ASP A 44 -43.88 113.75 98.34
C ASP A 44 -44.83 112.97 99.26
N ILE A 45 -46.10 112.95 98.87
CA ILE A 45 -47.20 112.33 99.64
C ILE A 45 -47.03 110.83 99.93
N VAL A 46 -46.09 110.16 99.26
CA VAL A 46 -45.80 108.73 99.50
C VAL A 46 -44.56 108.49 100.37
N SER A 47 -43.87 109.55 100.79
CA SER A 47 -42.66 109.49 101.60
C SER A 47 -42.95 109.87 103.05
N TYR A 48 -43.13 108.88 103.93
CA TYR A 48 -43.43 109.10 105.35
C TYR A 48 -43.01 107.94 106.24
N PRO A 49 -42.80 108.17 107.56
CA PRO A 49 -42.39 107.12 108.48
C PRO A 49 -43.29 105.87 108.44
N GLY A 50 -42.76 104.78 107.89
CA GLY A 50 -43.47 103.49 107.75
C GLY A 50 -44.34 103.35 106.50
N ALA A 51 -44.16 104.19 105.47
CA ALA A 51 -44.67 103.94 104.12
C ALA A 51 -44.10 102.62 103.55
N ALA A 52 -44.66 102.17 102.42
CA ALA A 52 -44.06 101.07 101.65
C ALA A 52 -43.17 101.67 100.57
N GLU A 53 -41.97 101.11 100.42
CA GLU A 53 -41.05 101.45 99.33
C GLU A 53 -41.69 101.20 97.97
N GLN A 54 -41.49 102.16 97.06
CA GLN A 54 -41.85 102.11 95.66
C GLN A 54 -40.57 102.11 94.85
N CYS A 55 -40.57 101.38 93.73
CA CYS A 55 -39.49 101.36 92.75
C CYS A 55 -39.33 102.73 92.06
N ASP A 56 -38.80 103.70 92.80
CA ASP A 56 -38.64 105.10 92.40
C ASP A 56 -37.31 105.72 92.87
N GLY A 57 -36.49 104.94 93.59
CA GLY A 57 -35.15 105.34 94.01
C GLY A 57 -35.13 106.17 95.30
N ASN A 58 -36.28 106.44 95.90
CA ASN A 58 -36.40 107.24 97.12
C ASN A 58 -36.63 106.35 98.35
N ASP A 59 -36.15 106.80 99.51
CA ASP A 59 -36.46 106.19 100.81
C ASP A 59 -37.87 106.60 101.24
N ASN A 60 -38.90 105.91 100.73
CA ASN A 60 -40.29 106.31 100.98
C ASN A 60 -40.68 106.11 102.45
N ASN A 61 -40.07 105.18 103.17
CA ASN A 61 -40.44 104.88 104.55
C ASN A 61 -39.65 105.68 105.60
N CYS A 62 -38.68 106.49 105.16
CA CYS A 62 -37.81 107.35 105.97
C CYS A 62 -36.95 106.60 107.00
N ASP A 63 -36.51 105.37 106.71
CA ASP A 63 -35.60 104.60 107.59
C ASP A 63 -34.11 104.72 107.21
N ALA A 64 -33.81 105.56 106.22
CA ALA A 64 -32.51 105.79 105.61
C ALA A 64 -31.94 104.57 104.86
N SER A 65 -32.80 103.69 104.35
CA SER A 65 -32.42 102.59 103.46
C SER A 65 -33.33 102.49 102.24
N ILE A 66 -32.71 102.44 101.06
CA ILE A 66 -33.37 102.12 99.80
C ILE A 66 -33.29 100.58 99.62
N PRO A 67 -34.36 99.89 99.18
CA PRO A 67 -34.32 98.48 98.86
C PRO A 67 -33.22 98.11 97.85
N GLY A 68 -32.73 96.88 97.95
CA GLY A 68 -31.64 96.42 97.08
C GLY A 68 -32.04 96.30 95.61
N ASP A 69 -33.29 95.97 95.33
CA ASP A 69 -33.89 95.84 94.00
C ASP A 69 -34.14 97.19 93.28
N GLU A 70 -33.88 98.29 93.98
CA GLU A 70 -33.90 99.66 93.44
C GLU A 70 -32.48 100.21 93.18
N LEU A 71 -31.45 99.40 93.42
CA LEU A 71 -30.07 99.75 93.17
C LEU A 71 -29.57 98.95 91.97
N ASP A 72 -28.98 99.64 91.01
CA ASP A 72 -28.24 99.02 89.90
C ASP A 72 -26.93 98.44 90.44
N LEU A 73 -26.89 97.11 90.63
CA LEU A 73 -25.79 96.41 91.27
C LEU A 73 -24.65 96.07 90.31
N ASP A 74 -24.92 95.84 89.02
CA ASP A 74 -23.94 95.46 88.01
C ASP A 74 -23.48 96.62 87.11
N SER A 75 -24.10 97.79 87.27
CA SER A 75 -23.81 99.04 86.57
C SER A 75 -24.23 99.09 85.10
N ASP A 76 -25.26 98.34 84.69
CA ASP A 76 -25.85 98.40 83.35
C ASP A 76 -26.97 99.44 83.17
N LEU A 77 -27.31 100.12 84.27
CA LEU A 77 -28.31 101.16 84.41
C LEU A 77 -29.76 100.66 84.45
N TYR A 78 -30.00 99.37 84.63
CA TYR A 78 -31.31 98.81 84.94
C TYR A 78 -31.34 98.30 86.38
N THR A 79 -32.54 98.11 86.91
CA THR A 79 -32.75 97.57 88.25
C THR A 79 -33.76 96.43 88.21
N GLU A 80 -33.64 95.47 89.14
CA GLU A 80 -34.58 94.33 89.22
C GLU A 80 -36.04 94.80 89.37
N CYS A 81 -36.29 95.87 90.15
CA CYS A 81 -37.63 96.30 90.45
C CYS A 81 -38.41 96.75 89.19
N SER A 82 -39.64 96.27 89.06
CA SER A 82 -40.49 96.60 87.93
C SER A 82 -41.17 97.96 88.09
N GLY A 83 -41.15 98.78 87.04
CA GLY A 83 -41.88 100.05 87.00
C GLY A 83 -41.08 101.26 87.47
N TRP A 84 -39.75 101.17 87.43
CA TRP A 84 -38.81 102.24 87.77
C TRP A 84 -39.24 103.61 87.25
N ASN A 85 -39.28 104.59 88.15
CA ASN A 85 -39.59 105.97 87.81
C ASN A 85 -39.01 106.94 88.83
N ASP A 86 -37.86 107.53 88.53
CA ASP A 86 -37.21 108.58 89.33
C ASP A 86 -38.02 109.89 89.32
N THR A 87 -38.86 110.08 90.34
CA THR A 87 -39.73 111.26 90.50
C THR A 87 -38.98 112.50 91.00
N GLN A 88 -37.87 112.32 91.73
CA GLN A 88 -37.11 113.40 92.37
C GLN A 88 -35.89 113.86 91.55
N GLY A 89 -35.47 113.05 90.59
CA GLY A 89 -34.34 113.31 89.70
C GLY A 89 -32.98 113.09 90.35
N ASP A 90 -32.90 112.34 91.44
CA ASP A 90 -31.66 112.11 92.21
C ASP A 90 -30.90 110.85 91.78
N GLN A 91 -31.57 109.92 91.09
CA GLN A 91 -31.01 108.72 90.44
C GLN A 91 -31.14 108.75 88.89
N PRO A 92 -30.72 109.82 88.19
CA PRO A 92 -30.96 109.97 86.75
C PRO A 92 -30.08 109.06 85.87
N SER A 93 -29.17 108.28 86.46
CA SER A 93 -28.34 107.32 85.75
C SER A 93 -29.11 106.06 85.37
N ILE A 94 -30.14 105.69 86.14
CA ILE A 94 -30.92 104.47 85.91
C ILE A 94 -31.91 104.69 84.74
N LEU A 95 -31.78 103.87 83.70
CA LEU A 95 -32.52 103.92 82.44
C LEU A 95 -33.89 103.21 82.52
N GLY A 96 -34.03 102.21 83.39
CA GLY A 96 -35.26 101.42 83.50
C GLY A 96 -35.20 100.41 84.64
N GLY A 97 -36.22 99.56 84.71
CA GLY A 97 -36.26 98.42 85.63
C GLY A 97 -36.79 97.17 84.93
N ALA A 98 -37.04 96.11 85.69
CA ALA A 98 -37.28 94.75 85.19
C ALA A 98 -36.04 94.09 84.56
N ASP A 99 -34.88 94.42 85.08
CA ASP A 99 -33.69 93.60 84.95
C ASP A 99 -34.00 92.17 85.45
N CYS A 100 -33.63 91.17 84.64
CA CYS A 100 -33.84 89.76 84.96
C CYS A 100 -32.67 89.12 85.71
N ASP A 101 -31.49 89.74 85.69
CA ASP A 101 -30.33 89.38 86.50
C ASP A 101 -29.49 90.63 86.83
N ASP A 102 -29.88 91.28 87.94
CA ASP A 102 -29.25 92.49 88.51
C ASP A 102 -27.77 92.28 88.93
N SER A 103 -27.20 91.10 88.69
CA SER A 103 -25.77 90.80 88.89
C SER A 103 -24.95 90.68 87.60
N ASP A 104 -25.61 90.71 86.44
CA ASP A 104 -25.02 90.55 85.12
C ASP A 104 -25.38 91.71 84.19
N SER A 105 -24.41 92.60 84.01
CA SER A 105 -24.56 93.80 83.15
C SER A 105 -24.83 93.55 81.66
N THR A 106 -24.90 92.28 81.25
CA THR A 106 -25.30 91.88 79.89
C THR A 106 -26.78 91.49 79.80
N SER A 107 -27.47 91.36 80.95
CA SER A 107 -28.83 90.88 81.08
C SER A 107 -29.79 92.02 81.43
N PHE A 108 -30.36 92.68 80.43
CA PHE A 108 -31.31 93.77 80.65
C PHE A 108 -32.38 93.84 79.55
N PRO A 109 -33.54 94.47 79.83
CA PRO A 109 -34.60 94.64 78.85
C PRO A 109 -34.10 95.20 77.51
N GLY A 110 -34.14 94.35 76.47
CA GLY A 110 -33.72 94.70 75.12
C GLY A 110 -32.21 94.62 74.83
N ALA A 111 -31.43 93.93 75.67
CA ALA A 111 -30.07 93.51 75.32
C ALA A 111 -30.06 92.60 74.06
N THR A 112 -28.86 92.29 73.56
CA THR A 112 -28.69 91.30 72.48
C THR A 112 -28.31 89.97 73.09
N GLU A 113 -29.01 88.90 72.72
CA GLU A 113 -28.66 87.54 73.13
C GLU A 113 -27.20 87.23 72.79
N LEU A 114 -26.49 86.72 73.79
CA LEU A 114 -25.14 86.21 73.73
C LEU A 114 -25.23 84.69 73.79
N CYS A 115 -24.26 83.99 73.17
CA CYS A 115 -24.24 82.55 73.29
C CYS A 115 -23.66 82.08 74.63
N ASP A 116 -24.44 82.26 75.69
CA ASP A 116 -24.13 81.89 77.06
C ASP A 116 -25.29 81.16 77.76
N GLY A 117 -26.41 80.93 77.07
CA GLY A 117 -27.55 80.17 77.56
C GLY A 117 -28.45 80.94 78.53
N ASN A 118 -28.21 82.25 78.70
CA ASN A 118 -29.00 83.14 79.52
C ASN A 118 -29.91 84.01 78.63
N ASP A 119 -31.08 84.38 79.16
CA ASP A 119 -32.00 85.32 78.50
C ASP A 119 -31.50 86.75 78.73
N ASN A 120 -30.52 87.18 77.93
CA ASN A 120 -29.87 88.47 78.13
C ASN A 120 -30.84 89.63 77.90
N ASN A 121 -31.85 89.47 77.05
CA ASN A 121 -32.76 90.56 76.70
C ASN A 121 -34.01 90.65 77.59
N CYS A 122 -34.17 89.71 78.53
CA CYS A 122 -35.26 89.59 79.49
C CYS A 122 -36.66 89.46 78.86
N ASP A 123 -36.79 88.79 77.71
CA ASP A 123 -38.09 88.53 77.05
C ASP A 123 -38.69 87.14 77.35
N ALA A 124 -38.04 86.40 78.26
CA ALA A 124 -38.34 85.04 78.65
C ALA A 124 -38.11 84.01 77.53
N SER A 125 -37.18 84.27 76.59
CA SER A 125 -36.78 83.30 75.57
C SER A 125 -35.28 83.32 75.29
N VAL A 126 -34.70 82.13 75.13
CA VAL A 126 -33.31 81.91 74.70
C VAL A 126 -33.32 81.48 73.22
N PRO A 127 -32.37 81.91 72.37
CA PRO A 127 -32.27 81.46 70.98
C PRO A 127 -32.17 79.94 70.84
N LEU A 128 -32.66 79.41 69.72
CA LEU A 128 -32.71 77.95 69.50
C LEU A 128 -31.32 77.33 69.30
N ASP A 129 -30.35 78.10 68.80
CA ASP A 129 -28.96 77.71 68.59
C ASP A 129 -28.12 77.71 69.88
N GLU A 130 -28.76 77.94 71.03
CA GLU A 130 -28.20 77.79 72.39
C GLU A 130 -28.87 76.65 73.16
N ILE A 131 -29.73 75.87 72.49
CA ILE A 131 -30.44 74.73 73.05
C ILE A 131 -29.90 73.47 72.40
N ASP A 132 -29.30 72.62 73.23
CA ASP A 132 -28.89 71.26 72.86
C ASP A 132 -30.12 70.40 72.51
N ASN A 133 -30.37 70.24 71.21
CA ASN A 133 -31.59 69.62 70.69
C ASN A 133 -31.51 68.08 70.63
N ASP A 134 -30.31 67.51 70.57
CA ASP A 134 -30.08 66.06 70.49
C ASP A 134 -29.58 65.42 71.80
N SER A 135 -29.29 66.27 72.80
CA SER A 135 -28.84 65.91 74.14
C SER A 135 -27.40 65.39 74.24
N ASP A 136 -26.48 65.79 73.35
CA ASP A 136 -25.06 65.44 73.40
C ASP A 136 -24.17 66.44 74.17
N LEU A 137 -24.78 67.52 74.65
CA LEU A 137 -24.18 68.61 75.42
C LEU A 137 -23.40 69.64 74.59
N TYR A 138 -23.54 69.66 73.28
CA TYR A 138 -23.01 70.68 72.39
C TYR A 138 -24.15 71.50 71.76
N VAL A 139 -23.82 72.68 71.23
CA VAL A 139 -24.78 73.59 70.59
C VAL A 139 -24.17 74.22 69.33
N GLU A 140 -25.00 74.62 68.37
CA GLU A 140 -24.56 75.13 67.05
C GLU A 140 -23.70 76.42 67.17
N CYS A 141 -23.92 77.24 68.20
CA CYS A 141 -23.25 78.52 68.30
C CYS A 141 -21.72 78.39 68.48
N MET A 142 -20.94 79.11 67.67
CA MET A 142 -19.47 78.97 67.60
C MET A 142 -18.68 79.62 68.76
N ALA A 143 -19.35 80.16 69.78
CA ALA A 143 -18.73 80.99 70.82
C ALA A 143 -19.34 80.79 72.21
N TRP A 144 -19.78 79.56 72.52
CA TRP A 144 -20.32 79.21 73.82
C TRP A 144 -19.39 79.63 74.97
N ASN A 145 -19.91 80.44 75.89
CA ASN A 145 -19.16 80.92 77.05
C ASN A 145 -20.04 80.85 78.32
N ASP A 146 -20.17 79.66 78.88
CA ASP A 146 -20.84 79.44 80.17
C ASP A 146 -19.94 79.89 81.35
N THR A 147 -19.77 81.20 81.49
CA THR A 147 -19.01 81.79 82.61
C THR A 147 -19.76 81.76 83.94
N GLN A 148 -21.07 81.55 83.92
CA GLN A 148 -21.94 81.65 85.10
C GLN A 148 -22.32 80.27 85.67
N GLY A 149 -22.26 79.21 84.87
CA GLY A 149 -22.54 77.83 85.26
C GLY A 149 -24.02 77.53 85.42
N ASP A 150 -24.90 78.35 84.83
CA ASP A 150 -26.34 78.33 85.05
C ASP A 150 -27.00 77.15 84.33
N GLN A 151 -26.46 76.76 83.17
CA GLN A 151 -26.86 75.61 82.38
C GLN A 151 -25.83 74.49 82.55
N GLY A 152 -25.78 73.88 83.75
CA GLY A 152 -24.78 72.87 84.15
C GLY A 152 -24.75 71.53 83.39
N ALA A 153 -24.94 71.57 82.07
CA ALA A 153 -24.96 70.43 81.17
C ALA A 153 -24.11 70.67 79.89
N ILE A 154 -24.12 71.86 79.28
CA ILE A 154 -23.47 72.10 77.97
C ILE A 154 -21.93 72.14 78.09
N LEU A 155 -21.24 71.27 77.35
CA LEU A 155 -19.79 71.10 77.34
C LEU A 155 -19.08 72.01 76.32
N GLY A 156 -19.76 72.47 75.27
CA GLY A 156 -19.15 73.32 74.25
C GLY A 156 -20.15 73.88 73.23
N GLY A 157 -19.63 74.67 72.29
CA GLY A 157 -20.35 75.13 71.09
C GLY A 157 -19.49 74.89 69.84
N ALA A 158 -20.09 75.03 68.66
CA ALA A 158 -19.62 74.56 67.34
C ALA A 158 -20.07 73.14 66.97
N ASP A 159 -21.21 72.71 67.50
CA ASP A 159 -21.94 71.59 66.94
C ASP A 159 -22.27 71.87 65.46
N CYS A 160 -21.96 70.92 64.59
CA CYS A 160 -22.21 71.03 63.16
C CYS A 160 -23.54 70.40 62.73
N ASP A 161 -24.15 69.56 63.56
CA ASP A 161 -25.51 69.05 63.40
C ASP A 161 -26.16 68.80 64.77
N ASP A 162 -26.71 69.87 65.35
CA ASP A 162 -27.40 69.91 66.65
C ASP A 162 -28.68 69.02 66.71
N GLY A 163 -29.02 68.34 65.61
CA GLY A 163 -30.06 67.32 65.56
C GLY A 163 -29.54 65.88 65.71
N ASP A 164 -28.24 65.67 65.73
CA ASP A 164 -27.57 64.38 65.76
C ASP A 164 -26.48 64.29 66.84
N SER A 165 -26.82 63.59 67.94
CA SER A 165 -25.96 63.41 69.12
C SER A 165 -24.62 62.68 68.87
N ALA A 166 -24.39 62.22 67.65
CA ALA A 166 -23.11 61.66 67.23
C ALA A 166 -22.16 62.74 66.66
N SER A 167 -22.66 63.94 66.36
CA SER A 167 -22.01 64.94 65.53
C SER A 167 -21.60 66.18 66.33
N PHE A 168 -20.53 66.07 67.12
CA PHE A 168 -20.01 67.14 67.97
C PHE A 168 -18.50 67.32 67.86
N PRO A 169 -17.96 68.51 68.20
CA PRO A 169 -16.51 68.76 68.22
C PRO A 169 -15.69 67.69 68.96
N GLY A 170 -14.91 66.94 68.19
CA GLY A 170 -14.05 65.87 68.70
C GLY A 170 -14.73 64.52 68.96
N ALA A 171 -15.94 64.30 68.42
CA ALA A 171 -16.52 62.97 68.29
C ALA A 171 -15.60 62.04 67.47
N ALA A 172 -15.91 60.74 67.49
CA ALA A 172 -15.26 59.80 66.58
C ALA A 172 -16.09 59.74 65.29
N GLU A 173 -15.42 59.82 64.14
CA GLU A 173 -16.06 59.59 62.84
C GLU A 173 -16.74 58.22 62.81
N LEU A 174 -17.99 58.21 62.38
CA LEU A 174 -18.79 57.05 62.09
C LEU A 174 -18.82 56.87 60.58
N CYS A 175 -18.94 55.61 60.16
CA CYS A 175 -19.12 55.25 58.76
C CYS A 175 -20.55 55.59 58.28
N ASP A 176 -20.88 56.87 58.19
CA ASP A 176 -22.21 57.39 57.83
C ASP A 176 -22.18 58.58 56.85
N GLY A 177 -20.99 59.03 56.44
CA GLY A 177 -20.78 60.08 55.45
C GLY A 177 -20.98 61.49 55.99
N ASN A 178 -21.12 61.65 57.30
CA ASN A 178 -21.23 62.94 57.98
C ASN A 178 -19.91 63.25 58.70
N ASP A 179 -19.62 64.54 58.86
CA ASP A 179 -18.45 65.01 59.61
C ASP A 179 -18.81 65.01 61.10
N ASN A 180 -18.74 63.85 61.75
CA ASN A 180 -19.22 63.72 63.13
C ASN A 180 -18.36 64.51 64.11
N ASN A 181 -17.08 64.75 63.82
CA ASN A 181 -16.17 65.45 64.73
C ASN A 181 -16.11 66.98 64.49
N CYS A 182 -16.83 67.48 63.47
CA CYS A 182 -16.94 68.86 63.06
C CYS A 182 -15.60 69.55 62.70
N ASP A 183 -14.64 68.81 62.10
CA ASP A 183 -13.35 69.35 61.65
C ASP A 183 -13.30 69.72 60.15
N ALA A 184 -14.44 69.58 59.47
CA ALA A 184 -14.66 69.77 58.04
C ALA A 184 -13.92 68.75 57.16
N THR A 185 -13.63 67.55 57.67
CA THR A 185 -13.05 66.45 56.91
C THR A 185 -13.80 65.14 57.12
N ILE A 186 -14.21 64.52 56.02
CA ILE A 186 -14.73 63.15 56.02
C ILE A 186 -13.53 62.19 55.88
N PRO A 187 -13.50 61.06 56.63
CA PRO A 187 -12.49 60.03 56.46
C PRO A 187 -12.37 59.51 55.02
N LEU A 188 -11.17 59.05 54.65
CA LEU A 188 -10.94 58.55 53.29
C LEU A 188 -11.63 57.21 53.04
N ASP A 189 -11.84 56.40 54.08
CA ASP A 189 -12.54 55.11 54.06
C ASP A 189 -14.07 55.25 53.95
N GLU A 190 -14.60 56.47 53.90
CA GLU A 190 -16.01 56.81 53.61
C GLU A 190 -16.21 57.37 52.19
N ILE A 191 -15.15 57.35 51.36
CA ILE A 191 -15.17 57.83 49.99
C ILE A 191 -15.02 56.65 49.05
N ASP A 192 -16.05 56.39 48.25
CA ASP A 192 -16.04 55.42 47.15
C ASP A 192 -15.07 55.89 46.05
N ASN A 193 -13.90 55.24 45.98
CA ASN A 193 -12.81 55.66 45.10
C ASN A 193 -12.83 54.97 43.72
N ASP A 194 -13.50 53.83 43.57
CA ASP A 194 -13.59 53.06 42.32
C ASP A 194 -14.96 53.16 41.61
N SER A 195 -15.93 53.77 42.29
CA SER A 195 -17.30 54.01 41.85
C SER A 195 -18.20 52.77 41.75
N ASP A 196 -17.99 51.75 42.59
CA ASP A 196 -18.90 50.59 42.72
C ASP A 196 -20.05 50.77 43.72
N LEU A 197 -20.05 51.93 44.39
CA LEU A 197 -21.02 52.36 45.40
C LEU A 197 -20.84 51.72 46.78
N TYR A 198 -19.72 51.08 47.07
CA TYR A 198 -19.32 50.61 48.40
C TYR A 198 -18.13 51.43 48.91
N VAL A 199 -17.93 51.42 50.23
CA VAL A 199 -16.83 52.12 50.89
C VAL A 199 -16.09 51.18 51.82
N GLU A 200 -14.80 51.44 52.08
CA GLU A 200 -13.95 50.56 52.91
C GLU A 200 -14.48 50.43 54.35
N CYS A 201 -15.02 51.51 54.91
CA CYS A 201 -15.48 51.51 56.28
C CYS A 201 -16.65 50.52 56.49
N SER A 202 -16.55 49.73 57.56
CA SER A 202 -17.59 48.76 57.89
C SER A 202 -18.75 49.41 58.66
N GLY A 203 -20.00 49.02 58.35
CA GLY A 203 -21.17 49.43 59.12
C GLY A 203 -22.04 50.51 58.49
N TRP A 204 -21.67 50.97 57.29
CA TRP A 204 -22.50 51.86 56.48
C TRP A 204 -23.89 51.25 56.26
N ASN A 205 -24.93 52.04 56.55
CA ASN A 205 -26.30 51.60 56.41
C ASN A 205 -27.18 52.79 56.04
N ASP A 206 -27.30 53.04 54.73
CA ASP A 206 -28.16 54.08 54.16
C ASP A 206 -29.66 53.69 54.29
N THR A 207 -30.14 53.63 55.53
CA THR A 207 -31.56 53.35 55.83
C THR A 207 -32.47 54.52 55.50
N GLN A 208 -31.92 55.72 55.30
CA GLN A 208 -32.67 56.97 55.13
C GLN A 208 -32.71 57.43 53.66
N GLY A 209 -31.82 56.95 52.80
CA GLY A 209 -31.76 57.25 51.37
C GLY A 209 -31.27 58.66 51.06
N ASP A 210 -30.60 59.30 52.00
CA ASP A 210 -30.13 60.68 51.96
C ASP A 210 -28.71 60.82 51.37
N GLN A 211 -27.88 59.79 51.52
CA GLN A 211 -26.50 59.70 51.02
C GLN A 211 -26.39 59.08 49.61
N GLY A 212 -27.41 59.21 48.76
CA GLY A 212 -27.79 58.37 47.59
C GLY A 212 -26.79 58.02 46.46
N ALA A 213 -25.49 58.08 46.69
CA ALA A 213 -24.46 57.39 45.92
C ALA A 213 -24.07 56.04 46.55
N ILE A 214 -23.92 55.92 47.87
CA ILE A 214 -23.32 54.73 48.52
C ILE A 214 -24.38 53.69 48.92
N LEU A 215 -24.24 52.45 48.44
CA LEU A 215 -25.10 51.29 48.70
C LEU A 215 -24.73 50.51 49.98
N GLY A 216 -23.48 50.55 50.41
CA GLY A 216 -23.00 49.79 51.57
C GLY A 216 -21.55 50.10 51.93
N GLY A 217 -21.04 49.42 52.95
CA GLY A 217 -19.65 49.53 53.38
C GLY A 217 -19.06 48.16 53.66
N GLY A 218 -17.77 48.11 53.96
CA GLY A 218 -16.99 46.87 54.08
C GLY A 218 -16.41 46.40 52.75
N ASP A 219 -16.21 47.32 51.82
CA ASP A 219 -15.35 47.11 50.67
C ASP A 219 -13.93 46.73 51.14
N CYS A 220 -13.40 45.65 50.57
CA CYS A 220 -12.10 45.11 50.91
C CYS A 220 -10.98 45.63 49.98
N ASP A 221 -11.32 46.22 48.83
CA ASP A 221 -10.43 46.94 47.93
C ASP A 221 -11.17 48.06 47.19
N ASP A 222 -11.27 49.21 47.86
CA ASP A 222 -11.88 50.46 47.38
C ASP A 222 -11.14 51.10 46.17
N THR A 223 -10.26 50.36 45.50
CA THR A 223 -9.67 50.75 44.22
C THR A 223 -10.11 49.88 43.05
N ASP A 224 -10.93 48.86 43.31
CA ASP A 224 -11.35 47.85 42.35
C ASP A 224 -12.87 47.64 42.32
N VAL A 225 -13.51 48.21 41.29
CA VAL A 225 -14.97 48.30 41.11
C VAL A 225 -15.74 46.97 41.09
N VAL A 226 -15.03 45.83 41.11
CA VAL A 226 -15.62 44.48 41.16
C VAL A 226 -15.50 43.83 42.54
N SER A 227 -14.85 44.48 43.49
CA SER A 227 -14.56 43.96 44.82
C SER A 227 -15.45 44.65 45.86
N TYR A 228 -16.58 44.06 46.19
CA TYR A 228 -17.51 44.59 47.19
C TYR A 228 -18.30 43.48 47.91
N PRO A 229 -18.83 43.75 49.11
CA PRO A 229 -19.67 42.82 49.83
C PRO A 229 -20.78 42.16 48.99
N GLY A 230 -20.62 40.86 48.74
CA GLY A 230 -21.58 40.06 47.96
C GLY A 230 -21.45 40.18 46.44
N ALA A 231 -20.34 40.70 45.91
CA ALA A 231 -19.96 40.52 44.52
C ALA A 231 -19.85 39.03 44.16
N ALA A 232 -19.72 38.74 42.87
CA ALA A 232 -19.40 37.38 42.43
C ALA A 232 -17.88 37.26 42.37
N GLU A 233 -17.32 36.19 42.95
CA GLU A 233 -15.91 35.84 42.79
C GLU A 233 -15.57 35.68 41.30
N LEU A 234 -14.49 36.34 40.91
CA LEU A 234 -13.86 36.24 39.61
C LEU A 234 -12.62 35.38 39.75
N CYS A 235 -12.28 34.67 38.68
CA CYS A 235 -11.04 33.91 38.59
C CYS A 235 -9.85 34.88 38.44
N ASP A 236 -9.47 35.56 39.52
CA ASP A 236 -8.37 36.54 39.53
C ASP A 236 -7.51 36.50 40.81
N GLY A 237 -7.86 35.63 41.77
CA GLY A 237 -7.12 35.42 43.00
C GLY A 237 -7.44 36.42 44.11
N ASN A 238 -8.37 37.35 43.87
CA ASN A 238 -8.83 38.33 44.86
C ASN A 238 -10.15 37.87 45.50
N ASP A 239 -10.37 38.29 46.74
CA ASP A 239 -11.64 38.09 47.44
C ASP A 239 -12.63 39.18 47.00
N ASN A 240 -13.26 39.01 45.82
CA ASN A 240 -14.11 40.05 45.25
C ASN A 240 -15.38 40.27 46.08
N ASN A 241 -15.87 39.27 46.81
CA ASN A 241 -17.11 39.36 47.57
C ASN A 241 -16.90 39.84 49.02
N CYS A 242 -15.64 40.03 49.43
CA CYS A 242 -15.20 40.50 50.74
C CYS A 242 -15.68 39.62 51.92
N ASP A 243 -15.74 38.31 51.75
CA ASP A 243 -16.09 37.35 52.82
C ASP A 243 -14.88 36.73 53.54
N ALA A 244 -13.68 37.20 53.21
CA ALA A 244 -12.37 36.73 53.65
C ALA A 244 -12.04 35.31 53.16
N SER A 245 -12.60 34.89 52.02
CA SER A 245 -12.25 33.63 51.37
C SER A 245 -12.21 33.74 49.85
N VAL A 246 -11.08 33.32 49.29
CA VAL A 246 -10.94 33.09 47.85
C VAL A 246 -11.43 31.66 47.54
N PRO A 247 -12.14 31.43 46.41
CA PRO A 247 -12.55 30.10 45.96
C PRO A 247 -11.38 29.10 45.89
N LEU A 248 -11.70 27.82 46.12
CA LEU A 248 -10.67 26.77 46.10
C LEU A 248 -10.10 26.53 44.71
N ASP A 249 -10.88 26.81 43.66
CA ASP A 249 -10.52 26.68 42.24
C ASP A 249 -9.62 27.83 41.74
N GLU A 250 -9.26 28.78 42.61
CA GLU A 250 -8.29 29.85 42.37
C GLU A 250 -6.95 29.62 43.11
N ILE A 251 -6.81 28.44 43.75
CA ILE A 251 -5.61 28.06 44.49
C ILE A 251 -4.88 26.96 43.74
N ASP A 252 -3.66 27.25 43.32
CA ASP A 252 -2.73 26.28 42.73
C ASP A 252 -2.27 25.26 43.80
N ASN A 253 -2.88 24.09 43.79
CA ASN A 253 -2.73 23.08 44.84
C ASN A 253 -1.53 22.14 44.59
N ASP A 254 -1.09 21.96 43.35
CA ASP A 254 0.01 21.09 42.96
C ASP A 254 1.33 21.83 42.64
N ALA A 255 1.28 23.16 42.56
CA ALA A 255 2.37 24.09 42.29
C ALA A 255 2.90 24.08 40.85
N ASP A 256 2.06 23.85 39.84
CA ASP A 256 2.40 23.98 38.41
C ASP A 256 2.18 25.39 37.82
N LEU A 257 1.62 26.29 38.64
CA LEU A 257 1.28 27.67 38.33
C LEU A 257 -0.01 27.87 37.51
N TYR A 258 -0.87 26.88 37.40
CA TYR A 258 -2.22 26.99 36.87
C TYR A 258 -3.27 26.73 37.97
N VAL A 259 -4.50 27.16 37.73
CA VAL A 259 -5.63 27.00 38.66
C VAL A 259 -6.85 26.46 37.91
N GLU A 260 -7.77 25.77 38.60
CA GLU A 260 -8.93 25.11 37.96
C GLU A 260 -9.88 26.12 37.28
N CYS A 261 -10.07 27.30 37.89
CA CYS A 261 -11.02 28.28 37.38
C CYS A 261 -10.63 28.77 35.98
N SER A 262 -11.64 28.91 35.11
CA SER A 262 -11.41 29.35 33.73
C SER A 262 -11.35 30.88 33.64
N GLY A 263 -10.42 31.40 32.83
CA GLY A 263 -10.36 32.83 32.52
C GLY A 263 -9.52 33.67 33.47
N TRP A 264 -8.52 33.03 34.13
CA TRP A 264 -7.56 33.66 35.02
C TRP A 264 -7.07 35.03 34.52
N ASN A 265 -7.24 36.05 35.34
CA ASN A 265 -6.84 37.41 35.01
C ASN A 265 -6.47 38.21 36.26
N ASP A 266 -5.25 38.04 36.74
CA ASP A 266 -4.67 38.85 37.81
C ASP A 266 -4.44 40.31 37.36
N THR A 267 -5.46 41.16 37.54
CA THR A 267 -5.40 42.59 37.20
C THR A 267 -4.60 43.41 38.19
N GLN A 268 -4.42 42.91 39.42
CA GLN A 268 -3.79 43.63 40.51
C GLN A 268 -2.28 43.31 40.62
N GLY A 269 -1.84 42.20 40.03
CA GLY A 269 -0.46 41.73 39.98
C GLY A 269 0.04 41.16 41.31
N ASP A 270 -0.85 40.80 42.22
CA ASP A 270 -0.54 40.30 43.56
C ASP A 270 -0.31 38.77 43.56
N GLN A 271 -0.89 38.05 42.59
CA GLN A 271 -0.73 36.61 42.36
C GLN A 271 0.22 36.28 41.20
N GLY A 272 1.26 37.09 40.99
CA GLY A 272 2.18 36.98 39.85
C GLY A 272 3.01 35.68 39.74
N ALA A 273 2.77 34.68 40.58
CA ALA A 273 3.28 33.33 40.42
C ALA A 273 2.41 32.50 39.45
N ILE A 274 1.09 32.70 39.43
CA ILE A 274 0.13 31.97 38.61
C ILE A 274 0.22 32.45 37.15
N LEU A 275 0.38 31.51 36.22
CA LEU A 275 0.53 31.75 34.79
C LEU A 275 -0.80 31.73 34.03
N GLY A 276 -1.80 31.01 34.54
CA GLY A 276 -3.10 30.87 33.89
C GLY A 276 -4.10 30.09 34.73
N GLY A 277 -5.24 29.79 34.12
CA GLY A 277 -6.27 28.92 34.72
C GLY A 277 -6.82 27.95 33.67
N ALA A 278 -7.92 27.28 33.98
CA ALA A 278 -8.45 26.12 33.26
C ALA A 278 -7.59 24.85 33.38
N ASP A 279 -6.91 24.70 34.51
CA ASP A 279 -6.37 23.43 34.95
C ASP A 279 -7.50 22.40 35.08
N CYS A 280 -7.27 21.21 34.54
CA CYS A 280 -8.22 20.10 34.53
C CYS A 280 -7.99 19.09 35.67
N ASP A 281 -6.80 19.08 36.30
CA ASP A 281 -6.50 18.33 37.52
C ASP A 281 -5.47 19.08 38.37
N ASP A 282 -5.97 20.04 39.15
CA ASP A 282 -5.23 20.87 40.12
C ASP A 282 -4.64 20.06 41.31
N THR A 283 -4.53 18.73 41.18
CA THR A 283 -3.79 17.89 42.12
C THR A 283 -2.56 17.24 41.50
N ASP A 284 -2.34 17.45 40.20
CA ASP A 284 -1.31 16.82 39.40
C ASP A 284 -0.48 17.83 38.60
N ILE A 285 0.73 18.12 39.10
CA ILE A 285 1.68 19.14 38.59
C ILE A 285 2.08 19.03 37.09
N VAL A 286 1.66 17.96 36.41
CA VAL A 286 1.92 17.76 34.98
C VAL A 286 0.69 18.02 34.11
N SER A 287 -0.47 18.30 34.70
CA SER A 287 -1.75 18.46 34.06
C SER A 287 -2.16 19.93 34.04
N TYR A 288 -1.83 20.66 32.98
CA TYR A 288 -2.16 22.08 32.82
C TYR A 288 -2.38 22.46 31.35
N PRO A 289 -3.10 23.57 31.08
CA PRO A 289 -3.32 24.08 29.73
C PRO A 289 -2.04 24.18 28.89
N GLY A 290 -1.98 23.37 27.83
CA GLY A 290 -0.84 23.33 26.91
C GLY A 290 0.40 22.61 27.43
N ALA A 291 0.27 21.79 28.48
CA ALA A 291 1.26 20.78 28.82
C ALA A 291 1.49 19.82 27.63
N ALA A 292 2.55 19.02 27.73
CA ALA A 292 2.73 17.91 26.81
C ALA A 292 2.00 16.70 27.37
N GLU A 293 1.18 16.04 26.55
CA GLU A 293 0.57 14.76 26.89
C GLU A 293 1.64 13.73 27.27
N LEU A 294 1.39 13.05 28.38
CA LEU A 294 2.16 11.94 28.89
C LEU A 294 1.37 10.66 28.67
N CYS A 295 2.09 9.57 28.44
CA CYS A 295 1.51 8.23 28.33
C CYS A 295 1.05 7.71 29.72
N ASP A 296 -0.01 8.29 30.26
CA ASP A 296 -0.59 7.97 31.56
C ASP A 296 -2.13 7.95 31.58
N GLY A 297 -2.78 8.30 30.46
CA GLY A 297 -4.21 8.16 30.23
C GLY A 297 -5.01 9.37 30.68
N ASN A 298 -4.33 10.39 31.20
CA ASN A 298 -4.93 11.62 31.61
C ASN A 298 -4.73 12.67 30.51
N ASP A 299 -5.71 13.55 30.37
CA ASP A 299 -5.60 14.71 29.48
C ASP A 299 -4.71 15.75 30.16
N ASN A 300 -3.38 15.64 30.00
CA ASN A 300 -2.46 16.51 30.71
C ASN A 300 -2.48 17.95 30.19
N ASN A 301 -2.87 18.17 28.94
CA ASN A 301 -2.86 19.50 28.32
C ASN A 301 -4.20 20.24 28.43
N CYS A 302 -5.21 19.58 28.99
CA CYS A 302 -6.55 20.09 29.25
C CYS A 302 -7.31 20.56 27.99
N ASP A 303 -7.11 19.90 26.84
CA ASP A 303 -7.84 20.19 25.59
C ASP A 303 -9.09 19.32 25.37
N ALA A 304 -9.44 18.52 26.38
CA ALA A 304 -10.51 17.52 26.39
C ALA A 304 -10.27 16.36 25.41
N SER A 305 -9.00 16.07 25.07
CA SER A 305 -8.61 14.89 24.31
C SER A 305 -7.33 14.26 24.81
N VAL A 306 -7.39 12.95 25.07
CA VAL A 306 -6.21 12.11 25.19
C VAL A 306 -5.69 11.73 23.81
N PRO A 307 -4.36 11.61 23.62
CA PRO A 307 -3.76 11.11 22.40
C PRO A 307 -4.33 9.77 21.96
N LEU A 308 -4.33 9.54 20.64
CA LEU A 308 -4.86 8.28 20.08
C LEU A 308 -4.00 7.07 20.46
N ASP A 309 -2.71 7.26 20.72
CA ASP A 309 -1.76 6.23 21.15
C ASP A 309 -1.92 5.82 22.63
N GLU A 310 -2.86 6.43 23.36
CA GLU A 310 -3.23 6.06 24.73
C GLU A 310 -4.58 5.32 24.81
N ILE A 311 -5.18 5.02 23.65
CA ILE A 311 -6.48 4.36 23.54
C ILE A 311 -6.25 2.95 22.99
N ASP A 312 -6.64 1.94 23.76
CA ASP A 312 -6.68 0.53 23.33
C ASP A 312 -7.78 0.34 22.26
N ASN A 313 -7.38 0.29 20.98
CA ASN A 313 -8.30 0.28 19.85
C ASN A 313 -8.77 -1.13 19.46
N ASP A 314 -8.04 -2.19 19.81
CA ASP A 314 -8.37 -3.58 19.49
C ASP A 314 -8.91 -4.42 20.67
N ALA A 315 -8.87 -3.84 21.87
CA ALA A 315 -9.33 -4.40 23.14
C ALA A 315 -8.48 -5.57 23.69
N ASP A 316 -7.17 -5.59 23.44
CA ASP A 316 -6.22 -6.56 24.01
C ASP A 316 -5.61 -6.12 25.36
N LEU A 317 -5.91 -4.89 25.79
CA LEU A 317 -5.46 -4.23 27.01
C LEU A 317 -4.05 -3.63 26.97
N TYR A 318 -3.45 -3.45 25.80
CA TYR A 318 -2.21 -2.72 25.60
C TYR A 318 -2.48 -1.46 24.75
N VAL A 319 -1.53 -0.52 24.78
CA VAL A 319 -1.61 0.75 24.03
C VAL A 319 -0.26 1.05 23.38
N GLU A 320 -0.28 1.80 22.27
CA GLU A 320 0.94 2.12 21.49
C GLU A 320 1.95 2.92 22.33
N CYS A 321 1.47 3.81 23.18
CA CYS A 321 2.33 4.69 23.95
C CYS A 321 3.26 3.88 24.89
N SER A 322 4.55 4.18 24.82
CA SER A 322 5.56 3.45 25.58
C SER A 322 5.69 3.95 27.02
N GLY A 323 5.89 3.04 27.97
CA GLY A 323 6.13 3.39 29.38
C GLY A 323 4.87 3.45 30.24
N TRP A 324 3.70 3.13 29.67
CA TRP A 324 2.47 2.94 30.42
C TRP A 324 2.61 1.85 31.48
N SER A 325 2.16 2.16 32.69
CA SER A 325 2.00 1.18 33.75
C SER A 325 0.85 1.63 34.63
N ASP A 326 -0.30 0.97 34.52
CA ASP A 326 -1.47 1.22 35.37
C ASP A 326 -1.18 0.76 36.82
N THR A 327 -0.42 1.57 37.54
CA THR A 327 -0.10 1.33 38.95
C THR A 327 -1.20 1.81 39.89
N GLN A 328 -2.14 2.63 39.39
CA GLN A 328 -3.17 3.29 40.18
C GLN A 328 -4.54 2.61 40.06
N GLY A 329 -4.83 1.95 38.94
CA GLY A 329 -6.01 1.12 38.72
C GLY A 329 -7.23 1.89 38.19
N ASP A 330 -7.00 3.07 37.61
CA ASP A 330 -8.02 4.12 37.47
C ASP A 330 -8.79 4.00 36.14
N GLN A 331 -8.11 3.53 35.09
CA GLN A 331 -8.57 3.51 33.70
C GLN A 331 -9.07 2.13 33.24
N GLY A 332 -9.23 1.16 34.13
CA GLY A 332 -9.88 -0.10 33.81
C GLY A 332 -9.15 -0.96 32.76
N ALA A 333 -8.45 -1.97 33.25
CA ALA A 333 -7.98 -3.12 32.49
C ALA A 333 -6.76 -2.97 31.57
N ILE A 334 -6.27 -1.77 31.20
CA ILE A 334 -5.00 -1.63 30.45
C ILE A 334 -3.83 -2.22 31.27
N LEU A 335 -3.15 -3.23 30.73
CA LEU A 335 -2.09 -4.01 31.38
C LEU A 335 -0.68 -3.45 31.15
N GLY A 336 -0.46 -2.66 30.09
CA GLY A 336 0.85 -2.12 29.73
C GLY A 336 0.81 -1.23 28.50
N GLY A 337 1.98 -0.78 28.05
CA GLY A 337 2.16 -0.02 26.82
C GLY A 337 3.45 -0.41 26.09
N ALA A 338 3.60 0.08 24.86
CA ALA A 338 4.45 -0.43 23.78
C ALA A 338 3.81 -1.54 22.92
N ASP A 339 2.49 -1.46 22.76
CA ASP A 339 1.84 -2.11 21.63
C ASP A 339 2.43 -1.59 20.31
N CYS A 340 2.72 -2.51 19.40
CA CYS A 340 3.30 -2.23 18.11
C CYS A 340 2.28 -2.21 16.97
N ASP A 341 1.07 -2.76 17.20
CA ASP A 341 -0.09 -2.64 16.31
C ASP A 341 -1.39 -2.67 17.14
N ASP A 342 -1.76 -1.50 17.64
CA ASP A 342 -2.97 -1.24 18.45
C ASP A 342 -4.29 -1.46 17.68
N THR A 343 -4.24 -1.98 16.45
CA THR A 343 -5.42 -2.41 15.70
C THR A 343 -5.59 -3.93 15.63
N ASP A 344 -4.63 -4.69 16.16
CA ASP A 344 -4.58 -6.15 16.11
C ASP A 344 -4.42 -6.82 17.48
N ILE A 345 -5.53 -7.38 17.97
CA ILE A 345 -5.68 -7.97 19.32
C ILE A 345 -4.69 -9.10 19.71
N VAL A 346 -3.88 -9.57 18.75
CA VAL A 346 -2.85 -10.61 18.99
C VAL A 346 -1.43 -10.04 19.03
N SER A 347 -1.27 -8.75 18.78
CA SER A 347 0.00 -8.04 18.70
C SER A 347 0.19 -7.18 19.95
N TYR A 348 0.93 -7.69 20.94
CA TYR A 348 1.19 -6.99 22.20
C TYR A 348 2.50 -7.41 22.85
N PRO A 349 3.09 -6.58 23.73
CA PRO A 349 4.30 -6.90 24.48
C PRO A 349 4.28 -8.29 25.15
N GLY A 350 5.12 -9.19 24.64
CA GLY A 350 5.26 -10.55 25.16
C GLY A 350 4.16 -11.53 24.72
N ALA A 351 3.42 -11.21 23.66
CA ALA A 351 2.63 -12.20 22.92
C ALA A 351 3.54 -13.33 22.38
N ALA A 352 2.92 -14.37 21.83
CA ALA A 352 3.66 -15.38 21.10
C ALA A 352 3.66 -14.99 19.62
N GLU A 353 4.83 -14.98 18.98
CA GLU A 353 4.93 -14.82 17.52
C GLU A 353 4.04 -15.83 16.80
N LEU A 354 3.23 -15.31 15.88
CA LEU A 354 2.42 -16.06 14.95
C LEU A 354 3.12 -16.04 13.60
N CYS A 355 2.92 -17.11 12.84
CA CYS A 355 3.40 -17.19 11.47
C CYS A 355 2.53 -16.34 10.54
N ASP A 356 2.59 -15.02 10.70
CA ASP A 356 1.86 -14.02 9.91
C ASP A 356 2.77 -12.92 9.35
N GLY A 357 4.06 -12.92 9.71
CA GLY A 357 5.07 -11.97 9.23
C GLY A 357 5.04 -10.63 9.97
N ASN A 358 4.23 -10.50 11.02
CA ASN A 358 4.19 -9.34 11.90
C ASN A 358 4.94 -9.64 13.20
N ASP A 359 5.48 -8.60 13.85
CA ASP A 359 6.12 -8.73 15.17
C ASP A 359 5.03 -8.72 16.25
N ASN A 360 4.39 -9.86 16.50
CA ASN A 360 3.24 -9.89 17.42
C ASN A 360 3.65 -9.64 18.88
N ASN A 361 4.90 -9.91 19.27
CA ASN A 361 5.34 -9.77 20.65
C ASN A 361 5.97 -8.39 20.96
N CYS A 362 6.11 -7.54 19.93
CA CYS A 362 6.64 -6.18 19.99
C CYS A 362 8.07 -6.09 20.54
N ASP A 363 8.94 -7.08 20.27
CA ASP A 363 10.37 -7.03 20.64
C ASP A 363 11.29 -6.47 19.55
N ALA A 364 10.70 -5.95 18.48
CA ALA A 364 11.34 -5.46 17.28
C ALA A 364 12.08 -6.56 16.49
N SER A 365 11.65 -7.81 16.63
CA SER A 365 12.18 -8.92 15.85
C SER A 365 11.10 -9.92 15.43
N VAL A 366 10.95 -10.07 14.12
CA VAL A 366 10.21 -11.16 13.51
C VAL A 366 11.12 -12.41 13.45
N PRO A 367 10.62 -13.61 13.78
CA PRO A 367 11.35 -14.86 13.63
C PRO A 367 11.94 -15.04 12.22
N LEU A 368 13.10 -15.71 12.14
CA LEU A 368 13.77 -15.90 10.85
C LEU A 368 12.97 -16.78 9.89
N ASP A 369 12.13 -17.68 10.40
CA ASP A 369 11.25 -18.59 9.67
C ASP A 369 9.93 -17.93 9.21
N GLU A 370 9.80 -16.62 9.39
CA GLU A 370 8.69 -15.77 8.91
C GLU A 370 9.16 -14.71 7.90
N ILE A 371 10.44 -14.72 7.53
CA ILE A 371 11.00 -13.80 6.54
C ILE A 371 11.13 -14.54 5.22
N ASP A 372 10.37 -14.11 4.22
CA ASP A 372 10.48 -14.55 2.82
C ASP A 372 11.84 -14.11 2.24
N ASN A 373 12.82 -15.03 2.22
CA ASN A 373 14.20 -14.72 1.84
C ASN A 373 14.45 -14.77 0.33
N ASP A 374 13.61 -15.44 -0.44
CA ASP A 374 13.73 -15.59 -1.90
C ASP A 374 12.72 -14.78 -2.73
N ALA A 375 11.75 -14.17 -2.04
CA ALA A 375 10.69 -13.31 -2.56
C ALA A 375 9.59 -14.03 -3.38
N ASP A 376 9.24 -15.28 -3.06
CA ASP A 376 8.09 -16.00 -3.64
C ASP A 376 6.76 -15.87 -2.88
N LEU A 377 6.79 -15.17 -1.73
CA LEU A 377 5.70 -14.92 -0.79
C LEU A 377 5.32 -16.12 0.11
N TYR A 378 6.16 -17.15 0.23
CA TYR A 378 5.99 -18.24 1.19
C TYR A 378 7.12 -18.22 2.23
N VAL A 379 6.89 -18.85 3.38
CA VAL A 379 7.84 -18.91 4.50
C VAL A 379 7.83 -20.28 5.18
N GLU A 380 8.90 -20.63 5.90
CA GLU A 380 9.10 -21.98 6.47
C GLU A 380 8.09 -22.36 7.57
N CYS A 381 7.56 -21.39 8.31
CA CYS A 381 6.65 -21.65 9.42
C CYS A 381 5.30 -22.24 8.93
N SER A 382 4.72 -23.18 9.70
CA SER A 382 3.68 -24.10 9.19
C SER A 382 2.24 -23.76 9.59
N VAL A 383 1.99 -22.63 10.26
CA VAL A 383 0.65 -22.26 10.79
C VAL A 383 0.29 -20.83 10.41
N TRP A 384 -0.09 -20.64 9.15
CA TRP A 384 -0.69 -19.39 8.70
C TRP A 384 -2.12 -19.24 9.25
N SER A 385 -2.39 -18.18 10.00
CA SER A 385 -3.70 -17.89 10.59
C SER A 385 -4.21 -16.50 10.18
N ASP A 386 -4.24 -16.22 8.88
CA ASP A 386 -4.93 -15.00 8.42
C ASP A 386 -6.46 -15.17 8.49
N THR A 387 -7.03 -14.63 9.56
CA THR A 387 -8.48 -14.44 9.70
C THR A 387 -8.92 -12.99 9.44
N GLN A 388 -7.99 -12.06 9.20
CA GLN A 388 -8.25 -10.61 9.19
C GLN A 388 -8.09 -9.96 7.80
N GLY A 389 -7.40 -10.60 6.86
CA GLY A 389 -7.22 -10.12 5.49
C GLY A 389 -6.23 -8.96 5.37
N ASP A 390 -5.24 -8.91 6.26
CA ASP A 390 -4.23 -7.86 6.24
C ASP A 390 -3.21 -8.07 5.12
N GLN A 391 -2.86 -6.96 4.51
CA GLN A 391 -2.43 -6.91 3.11
C GLN A 391 -0.96 -7.33 2.93
N GLY A 392 -0.75 -8.57 2.50
CA GLY A 392 -0.09 -8.80 1.20
C GLY A 392 1.44 -8.84 1.14
N THR A 393 2.14 -9.25 2.19
CA THR A 393 3.57 -9.60 2.11
C THR A 393 3.82 -11.10 1.97
N ILE A 394 3.01 -11.97 2.59
CA ILE A 394 3.16 -13.43 2.57
C ILE A 394 1.82 -14.08 2.18
N LEU A 395 1.82 -15.04 1.26
CA LEU A 395 0.66 -15.80 0.75
C LEU A 395 0.40 -17.10 1.52
N GLY A 396 1.39 -17.64 2.25
CA GLY A 396 1.22 -18.83 3.08
C GLY A 396 2.50 -19.27 3.79
N GLY A 397 2.38 -20.37 4.55
CA GLY A 397 3.48 -21.00 5.27
C GLY A 397 3.64 -22.48 4.90
N ALA A 398 4.76 -23.08 5.30
CA ALA A 398 5.28 -24.40 4.93
C ALA A 398 6.12 -24.45 3.64
N ASP A 399 6.81 -23.36 3.34
CA ASP A 399 7.98 -23.41 2.48
C ASP A 399 9.01 -24.42 3.02
N CYS A 400 9.59 -25.20 2.12
CA CYS A 400 10.58 -26.22 2.40
C CYS A 400 12.01 -25.79 2.04
N ASP A 401 12.19 -24.73 1.25
CA ASP A 401 13.48 -24.06 0.98
C ASP A 401 13.26 -22.58 0.67
N ASP A 402 13.19 -21.76 1.72
CA ASP A 402 12.99 -20.31 1.70
C ASP A 402 14.18 -19.53 1.07
N THR A 403 15.17 -20.23 0.50
CA THR A 403 16.24 -19.61 -0.29
C THR A 403 16.08 -19.78 -1.79
N ASP A 404 15.03 -20.47 -2.24
CA ASP A 404 14.76 -20.80 -3.63
C ASP A 404 13.31 -20.49 -4.04
N ILE A 405 13.15 -19.40 -4.78
CA ILE A 405 11.86 -18.86 -5.30
C ILE A 405 11.00 -19.84 -6.13
N ALA A 406 11.55 -21.00 -6.47
CA ALA A 406 10.86 -22.08 -7.16
C ALA A 406 10.22 -23.09 -6.20
N SER A 407 10.54 -23.06 -4.92
CA SER A 407 10.21 -24.07 -3.93
C SER A 407 9.18 -23.54 -2.94
N TYR A 408 7.90 -23.85 -3.17
CA TYR A 408 6.79 -23.42 -2.31
C TYR A 408 5.60 -24.39 -2.37
N PRO A 409 4.73 -24.40 -1.34
CA PRO A 409 3.53 -25.21 -1.32
C PRO A 409 2.69 -25.15 -2.60
N GLY A 410 2.66 -26.26 -3.34
CA GLY A 410 1.89 -26.40 -4.57
C GLY A 410 2.54 -25.79 -5.82
N ALA A 411 3.84 -25.48 -5.78
CA ALA A 411 4.64 -25.21 -6.97
C ALA A 411 4.59 -26.39 -7.95
N ALA A 412 5.05 -26.16 -9.19
CA ALA A 412 5.29 -27.24 -10.11
C ALA A 412 6.70 -27.77 -9.89
N GLU A 413 6.84 -29.10 -9.73
CA GLU A 413 8.14 -29.77 -9.67
C GLU A 413 8.99 -29.42 -10.89
N LEU A 414 10.22 -29.00 -10.62
CA LEU A 414 11.27 -28.77 -11.61
C LEU A 414 12.19 -29.98 -11.63
N CYS A 415 12.76 -30.26 -12.80
CA CYS A 415 13.76 -31.32 -12.95
C CYS A 415 15.11 -30.86 -12.36
N ASP A 416 15.22 -30.78 -11.04
CA ASP A 416 16.43 -30.37 -10.32
C ASP A 416 16.75 -31.24 -9.09
N GLY A 417 15.88 -32.20 -8.76
CA GLY A 417 16.08 -33.14 -7.66
C GLY A 417 15.67 -32.62 -6.29
N ASN A 418 15.07 -31.42 -6.23
CA ASN A 418 14.48 -30.83 -5.04
C ASN A 418 12.96 -31.06 -5.02
N ASP A 419 12.36 -30.98 -3.84
CA ASP A 419 10.90 -31.07 -3.66
C ASP A 419 10.32 -29.67 -3.77
N ASN A 420 10.11 -29.17 -4.98
CA ASN A 420 9.73 -27.77 -5.17
C ASN A 420 8.30 -27.47 -4.67
N ASN A 421 7.41 -28.45 -4.61
CA ASN A 421 6.03 -28.23 -4.21
C ASN A 421 5.78 -28.44 -2.70
N CYS A 422 6.83 -28.84 -1.97
CA CYS A 422 6.85 -29.07 -0.53
C CYS A 422 5.83 -30.12 -0.04
N ASP A 423 5.47 -31.11 -0.86
CA ASP A 423 4.59 -32.22 -0.47
C ASP A 423 5.32 -33.44 0.10
N THR A 424 6.64 -33.32 0.30
CA THR A 424 7.58 -34.34 0.78
C THR A 424 7.91 -35.43 -0.25
N THR A 425 7.53 -35.23 -1.52
CA THR A 425 7.73 -36.21 -2.59
C THR A 425 8.38 -35.62 -3.83
N VAL A 426 9.65 -35.97 -4.06
CA VAL A 426 10.31 -35.73 -5.34
C VAL A 426 9.75 -36.69 -6.41
N PRO A 427 9.42 -36.22 -7.62
CA PRO A 427 8.96 -37.04 -8.73
C PRO A 427 9.88 -38.20 -9.06
N ALA A 428 9.29 -39.32 -9.47
CA ALA A 428 10.05 -40.54 -9.77
C ALA A 428 10.94 -40.41 -11.02
N ASP A 429 10.66 -39.48 -11.91
CA ASP A 429 11.45 -39.16 -13.11
C ASP A 429 12.66 -38.25 -12.84
N GLU A 430 12.82 -37.78 -11.60
CA GLU A 430 14.02 -37.08 -11.09
C GLU A 430 14.94 -38.02 -10.29
N LEU A 431 14.56 -39.29 -10.17
CA LEU A 431 15.37 -40.32 -9.53
C LEU A 431 16.01 -41.23 -10.58
N ASP A 432 17.31 -41.46 -10.43
CA ASP A 432 18.08 -42.41 -11.23
C ASP A 432 17.69 -43.85 -10.83
N GLY A 433 16.86 -44.48 -11.65
CA GLY A 433 16.23 -45.77 -11.41
C GLY A 433 17.10 -46.97 -11.75
N ASP A 434 18.06 -46.82 -12.64
CA ASP A 434 18.92 -47.90 -13.14
C ASP A 434 20.42 -47.73 -12.80
N SER A 435 20.75 -46.62 -12.14
CA SER A 435 22.08 -46.27 -11.64
C SER A 435 23.11 -45.93 -12.71
N ASP A 436 22.71 -45.36 -13.85
CA ASP A 436 23.62 -44.84 -14.88
C ASP A 436 23.99 -43.35 -14.72
N LEU A 437 23.43 -42.71 -13.69
CA LEU A 437 23.63 -41.31 -13.31
C LEU A 437 22.88 -40.31 -14.21
N TYR A 438 21.91 -40.75 -15.00
CA TYR A 438 20.98 -39.88 -15.72
C TYR A 438 19.56 -40.07 -15.20
N VAL A 439 18.75 -39.02 -15.33
CA VAL A 439 17.33 -39.03 -14.94
C VAL A 439 16.44 -38.76 -16.14
N SER A 440 15.21 -39.29 -16.13
CA SER A 440 14.37 -39.22 -17.32
C SER A 440 13.76 -37.84 -17.58
N CYS A 441 13.64 -37.01 -16.56
CA CYS A 441 13.14 -35.66 -16.73
C CYS A 441 14.09 -34.83 -17.61
N SER A 442 13.52 -34.07 -18.56
CA SER A 442 14.29 -33.24 -19.48
C SER A 442 14.63 -31.90 -18.84
N GLY A 443 15.87 -31.43 -18.98
CA GLY A 443 16.28 -30.11 -18.49
C GLY A 443 16.96 -30.09 -17.12
N TRP A 444 17.43 -31.25 -16.65
CA TRP A 444 18.20 -31.40 -15.42
C TRP A 444 19.25 -30.30 -15.25
N ASN A 445 19.18 -29.59 -14.13
CA ASN A 445 20.07 -28.49 -13.80
C ASN A 445 20.50 -28.52 -12.34
N ASP A 446 21.50 -29.34 -12.02
CA ASP A 446 22.19 -29.35 -10.71
C ASP A 446 23.13 -28.13 -10.56
N SER A 447 22.55 -26.92 -10.62
CA SER A 447 23.29 -25.67 -10.45
C SER A 447 23.76 -25.45 -9.00
N GLN A 448 23.05 -26.04 -8.03
CA GLN A 448 23.33 -25.93 -6.60
C GLN A 448 24.36 -26.98 -6.13
N GLY A 449 24.51 -28.10 -6.84
CA GLY A 449 25.47 -29.15 -6.52
C GLY A 449 25.00 -30.10 -5.41
N ASP A 450 23.69 -30.19 -5.23
CA ASP A 450 23.03 -30.90 -4.12
C ASP A 450 22.92 -32.39 -4.42
N GLN A 451 22.87 -32.74 -5.70
CA GLN A 451 22.83 -34.11 -6.23
C GLN A 451 24.06 -34.38 -7.12
N PRO A 452 25.30 -34.33 -6.59
CA PRO A 452 26.54 -34.46 -7.39
C PRO A 452 26.74 -35.87 -8.00
N ALA A 453 25.82 -36.80 -7.75
CA ALA A 453 25.80 -38.12 -8.33
C ALA A 453 25.15 -38.13 -9.73
N ILE A 454 24.23 -37.21 -10.06
CA ILE A 454 23.53 -37.18 -11.34
C ILE A 454 24.31 -36.32 -12.35
N LEU A 455 24.68 -36.90 -13.49
CA LEU A 455 25.45 -36.23 -14.55
C LEU A 455 24.56 -35.44 -15.53
N GLY A 456 23.28 -35.78 -15.67
CA GLY A 456 22.38 -35.14 -16.63
C GLY A 456 20.96 -35.69 -16.60
N GLY A 457 20.09 -35.15 -17.45
CA GLY A 457 18.70 -35.58 -17.62
C GLY A 457 18.39 -35.90 -19.09
N ALA A 458 17.12 -36.23 -19.37
CA ALA A 458 16.64 -36.77 -20.64
C ALA A 458 17.11 -38.21 -20.95
N ASP A 459 17.30 -39.00 -19.91
CA ASP A 459 17.33 -40.46 -20.05
C ASP A 459 15.96 -40.95 -20.60
N CYS A 460 16.03 -41.74 -21.66
CA CYS A 460 14.88 -42.23 -22.40
C CYS A 460 14.35 -43.57 -21.85
N ASN A 461 15.06 -44.22 -20.93
CA ASN A 461 14.67 -45.44 -20.25
C ASN A 461 15.31 -45.59 -18.85
N ASN A 462 14.62 -45.08 -17.81
CA ASN A 462 15.01 -45.14 -16.38
C ASN A 462 15.16 -46.54 -15.75
N SER A 463 15.11 -47.59 -16.55
CA SER A 463 15.23 -48.97 -16.10
C SER A 463 16.37 -49.71 -16.78
N ASP A 464 17.10 -49.05 -17.69
CA ASP A 464 18.18 -49.62 -18.48
C ASP A 464 19.39 -48.68 -18.53
N SER A 465 20.38 -48.98 -17.69
CA SER A 465 21.63 -48.22 -17.56
C SER A 465 22.53 -48.16 -18.81
N SER A 466 22.10 -48.77 -19.91
CA SER A 466 22.72 -48.60 -21.23
C SER A 466 22.07 -47.50 -22.07
N SER A 467 20.97 -46.92 -21.62
CA SER A 467 20.17 -45.92 -22.34
C SER A 467 20.27 -44.55 -21.68
N TYR A 468 21.14 -43.68 -22.18
CA TYR A 468 21.32 -42.32 -21.66
C TYR A 468 21.84 -41.36 -22.73
N PRO A 469 21.65 -40.04 -22.57
CA PRO A 469 22.19 -39.03 -23.47
C PRO A 469 23.67 -39.23 -23.81
N GLY A 470 23.94 -39.54 -25.08
CA GLY A 470 25.31 -39.74 -25.59
C GLY A 470 25.91 -41.12 -25.28
N ALA A 471 25.10 -42.11 -24.88
CA ALA A 471 25.48 -43.51 -24.94
C ALA A 471 25.83 -43.93 -26.38
N SER A 472 26.41 -45.12 -26.53
CA SER A 472 26.61 -45.70 -27.86
C SER A 472 25.41 -46.57 -28.19
N GLU A 473 24.84 -46.41 -29.39
CA GLU A 473 23.80 -47.30 -29.92
C GLU A 473 24.29 -48.76 -29.87
N VAL A 474 23.46 -49.61 -29.29
CA VAL A 474 23.63 -51.06 -29.31
C VAL A 474 22.48 -51.66 -30.10
N CYS A 475 22.75 -52.72 -30.85
CA CYS A 475 21.72 -53.27 -31.72
C CYS A 475 20.66 -54.08 -30.96
N ASP A 476 19.68 -53.36 -30.43
CA ASP A 476 18.52 -53.88 -29.69
C ASP A 476 17.20 -53.21 -30.12
N GLY A 477 17.24 -52.27 -31.06
CA GLY A 477 16.06 -51.58 -31.59
C GLY A 477 15.53 -50.47 -30.68
N ASN A 478 16.25 -50.14 -29.61
CA ASN A 478 15.98 -49.01 -28.74
C ASN A 478 16.92 -47.85 -29.10
N ASP A 479 16.49 -46.63 -28.79
CA ASP A 479 17.35 -45.45 -28.89
C ASP A 479 18.17 -45.37 -27.61
N ASN A 480 19.39 -45.93 -27.60
CA ASN A 480 20.19 -45.98 -26.37
C ASN A 480 20.82 -44.62 -26.06
N ASN A 481 21.09 -43.79 -27.06
CA ASN A 481 21.76 -42.50 -26.85
C ASN A 481 20.78 -41.34 -26.61
N CYS A 482 19.47 -41.61 -26.69
CA CYS A 482 18.37 -40.70 -26.45
C CYS A 482 18.35 -39.46 -27.37
N ASP A 483 18.90 -39.56 -28.59
CA ASP A 483 18.86 -38.49 -29.60
C ASP A 483 17.63 -38.55 -30.51
N THR A 484 16.69 -39.45 -30.22
CA THR A 484 15.45 -39.75 -30.96
C THR A 484 15.67 -40.47 -32.29
N ILE A 485 16.89 -40.94 -32.57
CA ILE A 485 17.26 -41.60 -33.81
C ILE A 485 17.77 -43.01 -33.52
N VAL A 486 16.91 -43.99 -33.74
CA VAL A 486 17.35 -45.39 -33.86
C VAL A 486 18.10 -45.55 -35.20
N PRO A 487 19.32 -46.10 -35.22
CA PRO A 487 20.07 -46.32 -36.44
C PRO A 487 19.29 -47.16 -37.46
N THR A 488 19.41 -46.81 -38.74
CA THR A 488 18.65 -47.47 -39.82
C THR A 488 19.03 -48.93 -40.02
N ASP A 489 20.20 -49.36 -39.55
CA ASP A 489 20.67 -50.75 -39.56
C ASP A 489 20.08 -51.61 -38.42
N GLU A 490 19.27 -51.02 -37.55
CA GLU A 490 18.45 -51.71 -36.54
C GLU A 490 16.96 -51.79 -36.93
N LEU A 491 16.62 -51.23 -38.10
CA LEU A 491 15.26 -51.24 -38.64
C LEU A 491 15.16 -52.21 -39.80
N ASP A 492 14.20 -53.12 -39.72
CA ASP A 492 13.79 -54.03 -40.80
C ASP A 492 13.07 -53.21 -41.89
N SER A 493 13.82 -52.79 -42.90
CA SER A 493 13.35 -51.84 -43.91
C SER A 493 12.65 -52.51 -45.10
N ASP A 494 12.89 -53.79 -45.33
CA ASP A 494 12.31 -54.58 -46.42
C ASP A 494 11.29 -55.64 -45.97
N SER A 495 11.07 -55.72 -44.66
CA SER A 495 10.05 -56.54 -44.00
C SER A 495 10.31 -58.06 -44.05
N ASP A 496 11.57 -58.49 -44.04
CA ASP A 496 11.94 -59.91 -43.93
C ASP A 496 12.23 -60.39 -42.49
N LEU A 497 12.14 -59.47 -41.52
CA LEU A 497 12.34 -59.68 -40.09
C LEU A 497 13.82 -59.85 -39.67
N TYR A 498 14.77 -59.51 -40.53
CA TYR A 498 16.18 -59.41 -40.22
C TYR A 498 16.64 -57.95 -40.31
N VAL A 499 17.74 -57.65 -39.61
CA VAL A 499 18.34 -56.30 -39.60
C VAL A 499 19.83 -56.39 -39.90
N ALA A 500 20.38 -55.33 -40.48
CA ALA A 500 21.76 -55.35 -41.00
C ALA A 500 22.83 -55.46 -39.89
N CYS A 501 22.52 -55.05 -38.66
CA CYS A 501 23.47 -55.11 -37.55
C CYS A 501 23.86 -56.57 -37.20
N SER A 502 25.11 -56.80 -36.80
CA SER A 502 25.65 -58.17 -36.71
C SER A 502 25.25 -58.99 -35.47
N THR A 503 24.80 -58.34 -34.38
CA THR A 503 24.52 -59.01 -33.10
C THR A 503 23.26 -58.45 -32.47
N TRP A 504 22.11 -58.89 -32.97
CA TRP A 504 20.80 -58.57 -32.40
C TRP A 504 20.64 -59.17 -31.00
N ALA A 505 20.35 -58.34 -30.01
CA ALA A 505 20.14 -58.75 -28.63
C ALA A 505 18.78 -58.25 -28.11
N ASP A 506 17.69 -58.94 -28.49
CA ASP A 506 16.35 -58.71 -27.90
C ASP A 506 16.31 -59.23 -26.45
N SER A 507 16.89 -58.44 -25.55
CA SER A 507 17.02 -58.73 -24.13
C SER A 507 15.72 -58.47 -23.38
N GLN A 508 14.90 -57.55 -23.89
CA GLN A 508 13.69 -57.02 -23.25
C GLN A 508 12.39 -57.66 -23.79
N GLY A 509 12.42 -58.24 -25.00
CA GLY A 509 11.25 -58.87 -25.62
C GLY A 509 10.26 -57.88 -26.24
N ASP A 510 10.71 -56.64 -26.47
CA ASP A 510 9.87 -55.49 -26.80
C ASP A 510 9.53 -55.45 -28.30
N GLN A 511 10.38 -56.08 -29.12
CA GLN A 511 10.25 -56.19 -30.57
C GLN A 511 10.07 -57.67 -30.96
N PRO A 512 8.88 -58.28 -30.73
CA PRO A 512 8.64 -59.70 -30.97
C PRO A 512 8.67 -60.13 -32.46
N ALA A 513 9.03 -59.22 -33.37
CA ALA A 513 9.01 -59.43 -34.81
C ALA A 513 10.39 -59.74 -35.42
N ILE A 514 11.49 -59.18 -34.90
CA ILE A 514 12.85 -59.37 -35.47
C ILE A 514 13.43 -60.72 -35.06
N LEU A 515 13.76 -61.57 -36.04
CA LEU A 515 14.29 -62.92 -35.84
C LEU A 515 15.81 -62.97 -35.66
N GLY A 516 16.55 -61.96 -36.13
CA GLY A 516 18.01 -61.90 -35.99
C GLY A 516 18.67 -60.73 -36.73
N GLY A 517 19.98 -60.63 -36.57
CA GLY A 517 20.83 -59.66 -37.29
C GLY A 517 21.70 -60.32 -38.38
N ALA A 518 22.49 -59.51 -39.09
CA ALA A 518 23.36 -59.84 -40.21
C ALA A 518 22.66 -60.03 -41.56
N ASP A 519 21.54 -59.33 -41.76
CA ASP A 519 21.01 -59.10 -43.11
C ASP A 519 22.05 -58.34 -43.96
N CYS A 520 22.33 -58.90 -45.14
CA CYS A 520 23.33 -58.39 -46.07
C CYS A 520 22.76 -57.38 -47.07
N ASN A 521 21.44 -57.23 -47.16
CA ASN A 521 20.76 -56.25 -48.00
C ASN A 521 19.40 -55.82 -47.41
N ASN A 522 19.43 -54.82 -46.53
CA ASN A 522 18.26 -54.19 -45.87
C ASN A 522 17.31 -53.41 -46.81
N ALA A 523 17.31 -53.71 -48.10
CA ALA A 523 16.36 -53.19 -49.07
C ALA A 523 15.68 -54.31 -49.87
N ASP A 524 16.05 -55.56 -49.62
CA ASP A 524 15.57 -56.74 -50.32
C ASP A 524 15.20 -57.85 -49.34
N GLY A 525 13.90 -57.99 -49.08
CA GLY A 525 13.39 -59.00 -48.15
C GLY A 525 13.49 -60.46 -48.66
N THR A 526 14.29 -60.70 -49.69
CA THR A 526 14.72 -62.05 -50.11
C THR A 526 16.17 -62.35 -49.75
N SER A 527 16.92 -61.36 -49.23
CA SER A 527 18.34 -61.46 -48.89
C SER A 527 18.56 -61.44 -47.37
N PHE A 528 18.49 -62.59 -46.72
CA PHE A 528 18.67 -62.72 -45.27
C PHE A 528 19.40 -64.00 -44.88
N PRO A 529 20.02 -64.06 -43.68
CA PRO A 529 20.72 -65.25 -43.20
C PRO A 529 19.92 -66.55 -43.33
N GLY A 530 20.36 -67.43 -44.23
CA GLY A 530 19.73 -68.73 -44.50
C GLY A 530 18.52 -68.68 -45.46
N ALA A 531 18.37 -67.62 -46.25
CA ALA A 531 17.48 -67.62 -47.40
C ALA A 531 17.90 -68.68 -48.44
N THR A 532 17.16 -68.78 -49.54
CA THR A 532 17.52 -69.67 -50.65
C THR A 532 18.01 -68.81 -51.80
N GLU A 533 19.22 -69.09 -52.28
CA GLU A 533 19.79 -68.46 -53.48
C GLU A 533 18.81 -68.47 -54.66
N VAL A 534 18.57 -67.29 -55.22
CA VAL A 534 17.81 -67.08 -56.45
C VAL A 534 18.73 -66.53 -57.52
N CYS A 535 18.40 -66.80 -58.79
CA CYS A 535 19.29 -66.44 -59.89
C CYS A 535 19.20 -64.96 -60.27
N ASP A 536 19.82 -64.13 -59.46
CA ASP A 536 19.95 -62.68 -59.63
C ASP A 536 21.41 -62.19 -59.49
N GLY A 537 22.34 -63.08 -59.17
CA GLY A 537 23.76 -62.75 -59.00
C GLY A 537 24.09 -62.10 -57.65
N ASN A 538 23.14 -62.05 -56.72
CA ASN A 538 23.33 -61.63 -55.35
C ASN A 538 23.53 -62.81 -54.40
N ASP A 539 24.05 -62.52 -53.22
CA ASP A 539 24.16 -63.46 -52.10
C ASP A 539 22.86 -63.33 -51.29
N ASN A 540 21.88 -64.19 -51.54
CA ASN A 540 20.59 -64.07 -50.88
C ASN A 540 20.60 -64.66 -49.47
N ASP A 541 21.43 -65.67 -49.20
CA ASP A 541 21.49 -66.32 -47.89
C ASP A 541 22.53 -65.72 -46.93
N CYS A 542 23.23 -64.68 -47.38
CA CYS A 542 24.22 -63.90 -46.65
C CYS A 542 25.39 -64.74 -46.13
N ASP A 543 25.72 -65.86 -46.79
CA ASP A 543 26.85 -66.73 -46.44
C ASP A 543 28.17 -66.35 -47.14
N THR A 544 28.15 -65.28 -47.95
CA THR A 544 29.23 -64.73 -48.77
C THR A 544 29.55 -65.51 -50.06
N ILE A 545 28.68 -66.45 -50.48
CA ILE A 545 28.90 -67.32 -51.64
C ILE A 545 27.75 -67.23 -52.65
N VAL A 546 28.01 -66.55 -53.77
CA VAL A 546 27.12 -66.63 -54.94
C VAL A 546 27.32 -67.97 -55.69
N PRO A 547 26.25 -68.71 -56.04
CA PRO A 547 26.33 -69.95 -56.80
C PRO A 547 27.05 -69.82 -58.14
N ALA A 548 27.89 -70.79 -58.49
CA ALA A 548 28.70 -70.75 -59.70
C ALA A 548 27.89 -70.73 -61.02
N ASN A 549 26.64 -71.19 -61.00
CA ASN A 549 25.71 -71.18 -62.15
C ASN A 549 25.10 -69.80 -62.44
N GLU A 550 25.40 -68.79 -61.62
CA GLU A 550 24.99 -67.39 -61.79
C GLU A 550 26.14 -66.51 -62.25
N LEU A 551 27.32 -67.09 -62.46
CA LEU A 551 28.50 -66.42 -62.98
C LEU A 551 28.64 -66.73 -64.48
N ASP A 552 28.86 -65.69 -65.28
CA ASP A 552 29.19 -65.79 -66.70
C ASP A 552 30.64 -66.30 -66.85
N GLY A 553 30.77 -67.60 -67.13
CA GLY A 553 32.04 -68.33 -67.09
C GLY A 553 32.92 -68.16 -68.32
N ASP A 554 32.32 -67.93 -69.49
CA ASP A 554 32.97 -67.86 -70.80
C ASP A 554 32.89 -66.48 -71.47
N LEU A 555 32.19 -65.53 -70.82
CA LEU A 555 32.08 -64.12 -71.18
C LEU A 555 31.23 -63.85 -72.43
N ASP A 556 30.20 -64.66 -72.66
CA ASP A 556 29.20 -64.45 -73.72
C ASP A 556 27.97 -63.63 -73.26
N LEU A 557 27.93 -63.26 -71.97
CA LEU A 557 26.89 -62.50 -71.27
C LEU A 557 25.64 -63.30 -70.91
N PHE A 558 25.66 -64.63 -71.03
CA PHE A 558 24.62 -65.54 -70.57
C PHE A 558 25.13 -66.37 -69.40
N VAL A 559 24.19 -66.81 -68.55
CA VAL A 559 24.50 -67.67 -67.39
C VAL A 559 23.72 -68.97 -67.45
N ALA A 560 24.28 -70.02 -66.84
CA ALA A 560 23.70 -71.35 -66.83
C ALA A 560 22.32 -71.41 -66.17
N CYS A 561 22.04 -70.52 -65.21
CA CYS A 561 20.75 -70.52 -64.55
C CYS A 561 19.61 -70.12 -65.49
N ALA A 562 18.52 -70.90 -65.50
CA ALA A 562 17.44 -70.76 -66.48
C ALA A 562 16.50 -69.55 -66.30
N ILE A 563 16.40 -68.98 -65.10
CA ILE A 563 15.47 -67.86 -64.81
C ILE A 563 16.28 -66.71 -64.20
N TRP A 564 17.00 -65.99 -65.05
CA TRP A 564 17.75 -64.79 -64.68
C TRP A 564 16.81 -63.63 -64.35
N SER A 565 17.00 -62.97 -63.21
CA SER A 565 16.20 -61.81 -62.77
C SER A 565 17.06 -60.70 -62.17
N ASP A 566 17.58 -59.80 -63.01
CA ASP A 566 18.22 -58.55 -62.56
C ASP A 566 17.16 -57.48 -62.20
N THR A 567 16.38 -57.75 -61.15
CA THR A 567 15.33 -56.84 -60.68
C THR A 567 15.88 -55.60 -59.97
N GLN A 568 17.13 -55.67 -59.47
CA GLN A 568 17.78 -54.59 -58.72
C GLN A 568 18.69 -53.72 -59.60
N GLY A 569 19.02 -54.16 -60.82
CA GLY A 569 19.86 -53.42 -61.76
C GLY A 569 21.35 -53.43 -61.39
N ASP A 570 21.77 -54.40 -60.58
CA ASP A 570 23.13 -54.56 -60.05
C ASP A 570 24.03 -55.36 -60.99
N GLN A 571 23.45 -56.24 -61.83
CA GLN A 571 24.16 -57.03 -62.83
C GLN A 571 23.70 -56.73 -64.28
N PRO A 572 23.75 -55.45 -64.74
CA PRO A 572 23.22 -55.04 -66.04
C PRO A 572 24.02 -55.57 -67.24
N SER A 573 25.15 -56.23 -67.01
CA SER A 573 25.99 -56.85 -68.04
C SER A 573 25.48 -58.22 -68.49
N ILE A 574 24.67 -58.92 -67.69
CA ILE A 574 24.13 -60.24 -68.03
C ILE A 574 22.82 -60.06 -68.79
N LEU A 575 22.74 -60.63 -70.00
CA LEU A 575 21.61 -60.46 -70.93
C LEU A 575 20.51 -61.50 -70.75
N GLY A 576 20.79 -62.63 -70.10
CA GLY A 576 19.81 -63.68 -69.85
C GLY A 576 20.39 -64.96 -69.25
N GLY A 577 19.49 -65.92 -69.02
CA GLY A 577 19.81 -67.22 -68.46
C GLY A 577 19.39 -68.38 -69.38
N ALA A 578 19.89 -69.59 -69.09
CA ALA A 578 19.78 -70.83 -69.87
C ALA A 578 20.87 -71.05 -70.94
N ASP A 579 22.06 -70.52 -70.68
CA ASP A 579 23.27 -71.00 -71.35
C ASP A 579 23.45 -72.52 -71.14
N CYS A 580 23.56 -73.23 -72.26
CA CYS A 580 23.62 -74.69 -72.30
C CYS A 580 25.06 -75.24 -72.24
N ASP A 581 26.09 -74.41 -72.46
CA ASP A 581 27.50 -74.75 -72.26
C ASP A 581 28.29 -73.56 -71.68
N PRO A 582 28.33 -73.39 -70.34
CA PRO A 582 28.94 -72.24 -69.64
C PRO A 582 30.46 -72.12 -69.69
N ALA A 583 31.07 -72.84 -70.63
CA ALA A 583 32.49 -72.80 -70.90
C ALA A 583 32.78 -72.46 -72.38
N ASP A 584 31.75 -72.26 -73.20
CA ASP A 584 31.85 -72.05 -74.64
C ASP A 584 31.11 -70.80 -75.12
N MET A 585 31.88 -69.76 -75.41
CA MET A 585 31.40 -68.43 -75.80
C MET A 585 30.55 -68.33 -77.07
N ILE A 586 30.35 -69.43 -77.80
CA ILE A 586 29.50 -69.50 -79.00
C ILE A 586 28.22 -70.30 -78.77
N SER A 587 28.00 -70.80 -77.56
CA SER A 587 26.90 -71.70 -77.22
C SER A 587 25.93 -71.05 -76.24
N PHE A 588 25.06 -70.18 -76.76
CA PHE A 588 24.08 -69.42 -75.98
C PHE A 588 22.71 -69.38 -76.65
N PRO A 589 21.64 -69.10 -75.88
CA PRO A 589 20.29 -68.96 -76.42
C PRO A 589 20.21 -68.00 -77.61
N GLY A 590 19.92 -68.55 -78.79
CA GLY A 590 19.80 -67.79 -80.04
C GLY A 590 21.10 -67.51 -80.79
N ALA A 591 22.22 -68.18 -80.46
CA ALA A 591 23.40 -68.20 -81.32
C ALA A 591 23.11 -68.85 -82.69
N LEU A 592 24.02 -68.65 -83.66
CA LEU A 592 23.93 -69.29 -84.97
C LEU A 592 24.54 -70.69 -84.92
N GLU A 593 23.83 -71.69 -85.44
CA GLU A 593 24.33 -73.05 -85.59
C GLU A 593 25.46 -73.13 -86.63
N ILE A 594 26.49 -73.90 -86.31
CA ILE A 594 27.57 -74.28 -87.22
C ILE A 594 27.68 -75.81 -87.26
N CYS A 595 28.09 -76.41 -88.38
CA CYS A 595 28.25 -77.87 -88.51
C CYS A 595 29.43 -78.44 -87.70
N ASP A 596 29.35 -78.40 -86.39
CA ASP A 596 30.36 -78.93 -85.47
C ASP A 596 29.81 -80.01 -84.52
N GLY A 597 28.50 -80.26 -84.55
CA GLY A 597 27.81 -81.27 -83.74
C GLY A 597 27.41 -80.78 -82.35
N ASN A 598 27.60 -79.50 -82.02
CA ASN A 598 27.13 -78.86 -80.80
C ASN A 598 25.78 -78.15 -81.03
N ASP A 599 25.04 -77.92 -79.95
CA ASP A 599 23.80 -77.14 -79.96
C ASP A 599 24.15 -75.70 -79.58
N ASN A 600 24.66 -74.93 -80.54
CA ASN A 600 25.17 -73.59 -80.27
C ASN A 600 24.04 -72.62 -79.89
N SER A 601 22.83 -72.84 -80.41
CA SER A 601 21.67 -71.98 -80.17
C SER A 601 20.89 -72.33 -78.91
N CYS A 602 21.28 -73.40 -78.21
CA CYS A 602 20.57 -73.98 -77.05
C CYS A 602 19.10 -74.31 -77.36
N SER A 603 18.81 -74.73 -78.60
CA SER A 603 17.47 -75.10 -79.06
C SER A 603 17.03 -76.49 -78.60
N GLY A 604 17.99 -77.30 -78.14
CA GLY A 604 17.85 -78.71 -77.79
C GLY A 604 18.24 -79.67 -78.92
N THR A 605 18.67 -79.16 -80.08
CA THR A 605 19.07 -79.93 -81.26
C THR A 605 20.30 -79.32 -81.94
N ALA A 606 21.35 -80.14 -82.14
CA ALA A 606 22.58 -79.71 -82.82
C ALA A 606 22.41 -79.57 -84.34
N ASP A 607 23.12 -78.61 -84.93
CA ASP A 607 23.27 -78.37 -86.38
C ASP A 607 21.94 -78.17 -87.15
N ASP A 608 20.90 -77.60 -86.51
CA ASP A 608 19.54 -77.49 -87.09
C ASP A 608 19.24 -76.14 -87.76
N GLY A 609 20.28 -75.33 -88.01
CA GLY A 609 20.19 -74.04 -88.68
C GLY A 609 20.11 -74.09 -90.22
N ASP A 610 19.50 -73.07 -90.79
CA ASP A 610 19.43 -72.74 -92.22
C ASP A 610 19.83 -71.26 -92.36
N ALA A 611 21.05 -70.98 -92.84
CA ALA A 611 21.65 -69.66 -92.70
C ALA A 611 21.19 -68.67 -93.78
N ASP A 612 20.84 -69.13 -94.98
CA ASP A 612 20.36 -68.29 -96.08
C ASP A 612 18.85 -68.43 -96.39
N SER A 613 18.16 -69.29 -95.64
CA SER A 613 16.73 -69.55 -95.69
C SER A 613 16.21 -70.24 -96.95
N ASP A 614 17.05 -71.00 -97.66
CA ASP A 614 16.67 -71.77 -98.84
C ASP A 614 15.99 -73.12 -98.52
N THR A 615 15.86 -73.45 -97.22
CA THR A 615 15.30 -74.67 -96.63
C THR A 615 16.20 -75.90 -96.64
N VAL A 616 17.42 -75.77 -97.15
CA VAL A 616 18.49 -76.75 -96.98
C VAL A 616 19.26 -76.38 -95.71
N LEU A 617 19.57 -77.37 -94.89
CA LEU A 617 20.28 -77.14 -93.63
C LEU A 617 21.76 -76.87 -93.92
N VAL A 618 22.42 -76.16 -92.98
CA VAL A 618 23.83 -75.77 -93.05
C VAL A 618 24.80 -76.90 -93.43
N CYS A 619 24.46 -78.16 -93.14
CA CYS A 619 25.32 -79.32 -93.44
C CYS A 619 24.99 -80.05 -94.76
N ASP A 620 23.86 -79.74 -95.39
CA ASP A 620 23.42 -80.34 -96.65
C ASP A 620 23.52 -79.37 -97.85
N ASP A 621 23.73 -78.08 -97.59
CA ASP A 621 23.96 -77.05 -98.61
C ASP A 621 25.45 -76.96 -99.00
N CYS A 622 25.72 -76.86 -100.31
CA CYS A 622 27.07 -76.65 -100.82
C CYS A 622 27.59 -75.20 -100.62
N ASP A 623 26.68 -74.22 -100.46
CA ASP A 623 26.93 -72.78 -100.31
C ASP A 623 25.81 -72.12 -99.48
N ASP A 624 25.76 -72.41 -98.17
CA ASP A 624 24.78 -71.94 -97.16
C ASP A 624 24.73 -70.41 -96.93
N GLY A 625 25.44 -69.63 -97.76
CA GLY A 625 25.35 -68.17 -97.80
C GLY A 625 24.62 -67.64 -99.04
N ASN A 626 24.08 -68.52 -99.88
CA ASN A 626 23.61 -68.23 -101.21
C ASN A 626 22.37 -69.06 -101.60
N PHE A 627 21.22 -68.49 -101.27
CA PHE A 627 19.87 -69.04 -101.52
C PHE A 627 19.59 -69.62 -102.92
N ASP A 628 20.35 -69.23 -103.95
CA ASP A 628 20.14 -69.68 -105.33
C ASP A 628 20.91 -70.97 -105.70
N VAL A 629 21.74 -71.51 -104.81
CA VAL A 629 22.65 -72.64 -105.04
C VAL A 629 22.60 -73.60 -103.85
N ASN A 630 22.29 -74.87 -104.08
CA ASN A 630 22.20 -75.85 -102.98
C ASN A 630 22.79 -77.24 -103.25
N ALA A 631 22.96 -77.65 -104.52
CA ALA A 631 23.49 -78.97 -104.84
C ALA A 631 24.12 -79.05 -106.24
N LEU A 632 24.77 -80.16 -106.59
CA LEU A 632 25.24 -80.40 -107.96
C LEU A 632 24.08 -80.81 -108.91
N PRO A 633 24.11 -80.42 -110.21
CA PRO A 633 23.09 -80.85 -111.16
C PRO A 633 23.15 -82.36 -111.47
N SER A 634 21.99 -83.00 -111.69
CA SER A 634 21.92 -84.39 -112.14
C SER A 634 22.33 -84.55 -113.61
N GLU A 635 22.43 -85.77 -114.15
CA GLU A 635 22.76 -85.99 -115.57
C GLU A 635 21.77 -85.31 -116.55
N SER A 636 22.28 -84.86 -117.70
CA SER A 636 21.45 -84.45 -118.83
C SER A 636 21.00 -85.68 -119.64
N GLN A 637 19.82 -85.62 -120.29
CA GLN A 637 19.25 -86.77 -120.98
C GLN A 637 18.86 -86.45 -122.43
N ASN A 638 18.67 -87.50 -123.24
CA ASN A 638 18.13 -87.43 -124.61
C ASN A 638 18.97 -86.61 -125.60
N LEU A 639 20.30 -86.71 -125.57
CA LEU A 639 21.14 -86.13 -126.62
C LEU A 639 20.86 -86.79 -127.97
N LEU A 640 20.35 -86.00 -128.92
CA LEU A 640 19.92 -86.45 -130.24
C LEU A 640 20.36 -85.44 -131.31
N PHE A 641 20.66 -85.92 -132.51
CA PHE A 641 20.91 -85.05 -133.67
C PHE A 641 19.59 -84.69 -134.36
N VAL A 642 19.33 -83.39 -134.53
CA VAL A 642 18.14 -82.88 -135.24
C VAL A 642 18.39 -82.70 -136.74
N ASP A 643 19.65 -82.47 -137.10
CA ASP A 643 20.18 -82.52 -138.46
C ASP A 643 21.62 -83.08 -138.42
N PRO A 644 22.34 -83.25 -139.56
CA PRO A 644 23.67 -83.86 -139.55
C PRO A 644 24.75 -83.14 -138.73
N THR A 645 24.51 -81.92 -138.27
CA THR A 645 25.49 -81.09 -137.54
C THR A 645 24.98 -80.57 -136.20
N THR A 646 23.66 -80.52 -135.98
CA THR A 646 23.07 -79.94 -134.76
C THR A 646 22.57 -81.02 -133.81
N MET A 647 22.96 -80.92 -132.55
CA MET A 647 22.55 -81.76 -131.42
C MET A 647 21.61 -81.00 -130.49
N GLN A 648 20.73 -81.73 -129.82
CA GLN A 648 19.84 -81.21 -128.79
C GLN A 648 19.71 -82.25 -127.66
N TRP A 649 19.66 -81.78 -126.40
CA TRP A 649 19.40 -82.59 -125.21
C TRP A 649 18.28 -81.99 -124.33
N SER A 650 17.95 -82.66 -123.24
CA SER A 650 17.01 -82.21 -122.21
C SER A 650 17.79 -81.76 -120.97
N ALA A 651 17.30 -80.71 -120.32
CA ALA A 651 17.84 -80.26 -119.04
C ALA A 651 17.77 -81.35 -117.96
N PRO A 652 18.68 -81.34 -116.97
CA PRO A 652 18.71 -82.34 -115.93
C PRO A 652 17.49 -82.25 -115.00
N ALA A 653 17.13 -83.37 -114.37
CA ALA A 653 15.97 -83.46 -113.49
C ALA A 653 16.16 -82.67 -112.19
N MET A 654 17.39 -82.61 -111.68
CA MET A 654 17.79 -81.74 -110.56
C MET A 654 18.81 -80.73 -111.08
N LEU A 655 18.51 -79.44 -110.91
CA LEU A 655 19.39 -78.35 -111.28
C LEU A 655 20.42 -78.04 -110.19
N GLY A 656 20.11 -78.38 -108.93
CA GLY A 656 20.95 -78.06 -107.77
C GLY A 656 21.11 -76.56 -107.50
N GLY A 657 20.16 -75.77 -108.00
CA GLY A 657 20.15 -74.31 -107.94
C GLY A 657 19.23 -73.74 -109.03
N THR A 658 19.30 -72.43 -109.26
CA THR A 658 18.41 -71.75 -110.21
C THR A 658 18.89 -71.77 -111.67
N SER A 659 20.16 -72.08 -111.93
CA SER A 659 20.75 -72.13 -113.28
C SER A 659 21.70 -73.31 -113.46
N VAL A 660 21.73 -73.84 -114.69
CA VAL A 660 22.64 -74.90 -115.12
C VAL A 660 23.19 -74.56 -116.50
N ASN A 661 24.48 -74.79 -116.71
CA ASN A 661 25.15 -74.69 -118.00
C ASN A 661 25.62 -76.07 -118.48
N TYR A 662 26.10 -76.19 -119.71
CA TYR A 662 26.46 -77.48 -120.31
C TYR A 662 27.82 -77.49 -121.00
N ASP A 663 28.50 -78.63 -120.89
CA ASP A 663 29.61 -79.02 -121.74
C ASP A 663 29.16 -80.12 -122.70
N VAL A 664 29.59 -80.05 -123.97
CA VAL A 664 29.39 -81.14 -124.94
C VAL A 664 30.73 -81.62 -125.48
N LEU A 665 31.09 -82.87 -125.17
CA LEU A 665 32.34 -83.49 -125.57
C LEU A 665 32.14 -84.44 -126.75
N ARG A 666 33.07 -84.43 -127.70
CA ARG A 666 33.14 -85.35 -128.84
C ARG A 666 34.42 -86.18 -128.83
N THR A 667 34.32 -87.47 -129.16
CA THR A 667 35.46 -88.38 -129.32
C THR A 667 35.24 -89.35 -130.49
N ASP A 668 36.30 -89.98 -130.98
CA ASP A 668 36.25 -91.09 -131.95
C ASP A 668 36.28 -92.48 -131.28
N ALA A 669 36.44 -92.53 -129.95
CA ALA A 669 36.40 -93.75 -129.13
C ALA A 669 35.19 -93.75 -128.19
N ALA A 670 34.36 -94.79 -128.22
CA ALA A 670 33.07 -94.82 -127.52
C ALA A 670 33.15 -94.70 -125.98
N ASP A 671 34.32 -95.01 -125.42
CA ASP A 671 34.59 -95.17 -124.00
C ASP A 671 35.65 -94.18 -123.46
N ASP A 672 36.16 -93.26 -124.27
CA ASP A 672 37.17 -92.28 -123.85
C ASP A 672 36.77 -90.83 -124.14
N PHE A 673 36.19 -90.20 -123.12
CA PHE A 673 35.86 -88.77 -123.07
C PHE A 673 36.83 -87.98 -122.17
N VAL A 674 37.98 -88.57 -121.79
CA VAL A 674 38.92 -87.96 -120.84
C VAL A 674 40.24 -87.57 -121.50
N THR A 675 40.83 -88.45 -122.32
CA THR A 675 42.23 -88.23 -122.74
C THR A 675 42.40 -87.23 -123.87
N LEU A 676 41.54 -87.25 -124.90
CA LEU A 676 41.59 -86.34 -126.05
C LEU A 676 40.19 -86.02 -126.63
N PRO A 677 39.18 -85.66 -125.82
CA PRO A 677 37.92 -85.20 -126.37
C PRO A 677 38.08 -83.82 -127.04
N VAL A 678 37.16 -83.51 -127.95
CA VAL A 678 36.96 -82.16 -128.47
C VAL A 678 35.73 -81.57 -127.81
N CYS A 679 35.88 -80.44 -127.11
CA CYS A 679 34.75 -79.66 -126.62
C CYS A 679 34.06 -79.01 -127.81
N VAL A 680 32.84 -79.48 -128.08
CA VAL A 680 31.93 -78.93 -129.08
C VAL A 680 31.21 -77.73 -128.49
N GLU A 681 30.85 -77.82 -127.21
CA GLU A 681 30.27 -76.74 -126.40
C GLU A 681 31.01 -76.70 -125.06
N SER A 682 31.28 -75.48 -124.59
CA SER A 682 32.00 -75.19 -123.35
C SER A 682 31.27 -74.06 -122.63
N ASP A 683 30.39 -74.39 -121.69
CA ASP A 683 29.83 -73.46 -120.71
C ASP A 683 29.33 -72.12 -121.28
N ASP A 684 28.73 -72.11 -122.48
CA ASP A 684 28.34 -70.86 -123.17
C ASP A 684 26.87 -70.46 -122.97
N GLY A 685 26.12 -71.24 -122.20
CA GLY A 685 24.79 -70.90 -121.73
C GLY A 685 24.00 -72.07 -121.14
N SER A 686 22.75 -71.79 -120.78
CA SER A 686 21.77 -72.77 -120.34
C SER A 686 20.93 -73.36 -121.48
N ASP A 687 21.26 -73.02 -122.72
CA ASP A 687 20.60 -73.61 -123.87
C ASP A 687 21.02 -75.07 -124.06
N THR A 688 20.14 -75.85 -124.67
CA THR A 688 20.29 -77.31 -124.73
C THR A 688 20.62 -77.79 -126.14
N GLN A 689 21.40 -77.01 -126.90
CA GLN A 689 21.68 -77.25 -128.32
C GLN A 689 23.11 -76.86 -128.73
N ALA A 690 23.87 -77.84 -129.22
CA ALA A 690 25.23 -77.65 -129.74
C ALA A 690 25.30 -77.89 -131.26
N VAL A 691 26.24 -77.25 -131.95
CA VAL A 691 26.51 -77.50 -133.39
C VAL A 691 27.94 -77.98 -133.61
N ASP A 692 28.12 -79.19 -134.13
CA ASP A 692 29.39 -79.68 -134.64
C ASP A 692 29.41 -79.67 -136.17
N ALA A 693 30.20 -78.76 -136.75
CA ALA A 693 30.34 -78.64 -138.20
C ALA A 693 31.07 -79.84 -138.86
N ASN A 694 31.66 -80.75 -138.07
CA ASN A 694 32.41 -81.90 -138.58
C ASN A 694 31.50 -83.13 -138.67
N VAL A 695 31.31 -83.63 -139.89
CA VAL A 695 30.59 -84.90 -140.14
C VAL A 695 31.61 -86.03 -140.35
N PRO A 696 31.47 -87.20 -139.70
CA PRO A 696 32.44 -88.28 -139.86
C PRO A 696 32.47 -88.80 -141.31
N ALA A 697 33.65 -89.18 -141.77
CA ALA A 697 33.82 -89.78 -143.10
C ALA A 697 33.00 -91.08 -143.23
N SER A 698 32.60 -91.44 -144.45
CA SER A 698 31.80 -92.65 -144.67
C SER A 698 32.51 -93.90 -144.11
N GLY A 699 31.88 -94.55 -143.13
CA GLY A 699 32.42 -95.72 -142.41
C GLY A 699 33.03 -95.41 -141.04
N ALA A 700 33.11 -94.14 -140.62
CA ALA A 700 33.50 -93.71 -139.28
C ALA A 700 32.29 -93.17 -138.48
N VAL A 701 32.41 -93.13 -137.16
CA VAL A 701 31.41 -92.56 -136.23
C VAL A 701 32.11 -91.67 -135.20
N PHE A 702 31.41 -90.64 -134.73
CA PHE A 702 31.78 -89.85 -133.55
C PHE A 702 30.83 -90.20 -132.40
N PHE A 703 31.31 -90.09 -131.17
CA PHE A 703 30.53 -90.24 -129.94
C PHE A 703 30.49 -88.90 -129.19
N TYR A 704 29.34 -88.60 -128.58
CA TYR A 704 29.08 -87.34 -127.91
C TYR A 704 28.55 -87.56 -126.48
N LEU A 705 28.87 -86.63 -125.57
CA LEU A 705 28.45 -86.63 -124.17
C LEU A 705 28.10 -85.19 -123.76
N SER A 706 26.97 -84.98 -123.10
CA SER A 706 26.62 -83.67 -122.50
C SER A 706 26.66 -83.75 -120.98
N ARG A 707 27.41 -82.85 -120.34
CA ARG A 707 27.49 -82.74 -118.88
C ARG A 707 26.94 -81.39 -118.43
N PRO A 708 25.95 -81.36 -117.53
CA PRO A 708 25.50 -80.14 -116.88
C PRO A 708 26.43 -79.72 -115.72
N LEU A 709 26.49 -78.42 -115.43
CA LEU A 709 27.26 -77.85 -114.31
C LEU A 709 26.57 -76.60 -113.73
N ASN A 710 26.86 -76.27 -112.47
CA ASN A 710 26.40 -75.05 -111.81
C ASN A 710 27.49 -74.50 -110.85
N ALA A 711 27.14 -73.57 -109.96
CA ALA A 711 28.07 -72.95 -109.02
C ALA A 711 28.69 -73.93 -107.99
N CYS A 712 28.02 -75.03 -107.63
CA CYS A 712 28.61 -76.08 -106.81
C CYS A 712 29.69 -76.88 -107.56
N GLY A 713 29.68 -76.85 -108.91
CA GLY A 713 30.69 -77.50 -109.77
C GLY A 713 30.13 -78.35 -110.91
N ASP A 714 30.98 -79.23 -111.45
CA ASP A 714 30.65 -80.16 -112.54
C ASP A 714 29.63 -81.21 -112.07
N GLY A 715 28.45 -81.22 -112.68
CA GLY A 715 27.42 -82.23 -112.44
C GLY A 715 27.72 -83.57 -113.12
N SER A 716 26.78 -84.52 -113.02
CA SER A 716 27.01 -85.87 -113.54
C SER A 716 27.08 -85.90 -115.08
N PRO A 717 28.14 -86.46 -115.70
CA PRO A 717 28.19 -86.73 -117.15
C PRO A 717 27.32 -87.93 -117.56
N GLY A 718 26.56 -88.50 -116.62
CA GLY A 718 25.71 -89.67 -116.81
C GLY A 718 26.45 -90.99 -116.77
N ALA A 719 25.70 -92.08 -116.72
CA ALA A 719 26.25 -93.43 -116.54
C ALA A 719 26.40 -94.22 -117.85
N ASP A 720 27.26 -95.24 -117.83
CA ASP A 720 27.31 -96.26 -118.87
C ASP A 720 26.21 -97.32 -118.72
N SER A 721 26.20 -98.33 -119.60
CA SER A 721 25.18 -99.39 -119.56
C SER A 721 25.23 -100.28 -118.31
N ASP A 722 26.32 -100.20 -117.53
CA ASP A 722 26.49 -100.90 -116.25
C ASP A 722 26.16 -100.00 -115.05
N ALA A 723 25.58 -98.81 -115.31
CA ALA A 723 25.25 -97.79 -114.32
C ALA A 723 26.49 -97.22 -113.58
N ILE A 724 27.67 -97.31 -114.20
CA ILE A 724 28.88 -96.66 -113.70
C ILE A 724 28.95 -95.26 -114.29
N GLU A 725 29.13 -94.25 -113.45
CA GLU A 725 29.29 -92.87 -113.89
C GLU A 725 30.48 -92.73 -114.83
N ARG A 726 30.26 -92.06 -115.98
CA ARG A 726 31.28 -91.85 -116.99
C ARG A 726 32.29 -90.83 -116.47
N ALA A 727 33.53 -90.95 -116.90
CA ALA A 727 34.51 -89.89 -116.71
C ALA A 727 34.51 -88.99 -117.95
N ALA A 728 34.52 -87.67 -117.74
CA ALA A 728 34.60 -86.66 -118.79
C ALA A 728 35.63 -85.60 -118.41
N ALA A 729 36.41 -85.12 -119.37
CA ALA A 729 37.28 -83.97 -119.15
C ALA A 729 36.44 -82.71 -118.90
N THR A 730 36.97 -81.76 -118.13
CA THR A 730 36.37 -80.42 -118.00
C THR A 730 36.68 -79.61 -119.25
N CYS A 731 35.66 -79.02 -119.86
CA CYS A 731 35.87 -78.13 -120.98
C CYS A 731 36.37 -76.75 -120.47
N PRO A 732 37.21 -76.07 -121.26
CA PRO A 732 37.85 -74.82 -120.83
C PRO A 732 36.91 -73.62 -120.90
#